data_AF-I3XS86-F1
#
_entry.id   AF-I3XS86-F1
#
_cell.length_a   1.000
_cell.length_b   1.000
_cell.length_c   1.000
_cell.angle_alpha   90.00
_cell.angle_beta   90.00
_cell.angle_gamma   90.00
#
_symmetry.space_group_name_H-M   'P 1'
#
loop_
_entity.id
_entity.type
_entity.pdbx_description
1 polymer ?
#
loop_
_entity_poly.entity_id
_entity_poly.type
_entity_poly.pdbx_seq_one_letter_code
_entity_poly.pdbx_strand_id
1 'polypeptide(L)'
;MSRPTYMLIMLLVLASTILSGTIYIPSQTPGSPWNTSENGMNRVTEVVNASIRDGLSGLRCGDLILISASRNITSEEAELLKSLIECGSIVLVADGEGYSRELLGILGIDVKFKGFQVLDEVSSAGYRWIIKSRVTLPDGSSFEVAIPNATYILVLTPPNYLVAHTSNYAYADTDGNGFYDTYDQMGVFTVMAGWRMGDGALILVPSSLFLFNAYVSIPGNTRFLMELSRGRETVLYVDPYSLTWFDRLKYSFYLLYAGRSMVFTYYLTLITASITVALWLYNKGGGRPGKWEALLLSVSITSPVYGFYTSGEPIYLAALLLYPVLYLLTPAVYSALSISLSLAGVVLNPVFTLLYIFSSLIVARSTRREPGYWILGYASIFMLGVNSFNTLAVLLNPPISLCITTSTVFTLLLSVLIYIMKLRGIIVTPLSTRMEVYAGSNIELGFNVSASSPVVCVVESDSGIRYKLVENEETVSVSRPVEHIGLNKFTLRIGLMDPSGYSWKDMGLLSYEVNALPLTSKMLEKAGLLLKGSDIGRLLQYVSITVLMRIEETGRLIRLGEERLTEIARRGVGKEGASSIIMEVVREYMSSLGKGVAGMRIGDYRGVRLYEPGDSLRDIHWKKTLGILELIAKTYEASEEHPASEGGVGGGVLVIANLNSTSPLELDALLAAVLHHILDNASVNPEFQLEIVLIAGRYILVLKGPAMGVLGLFYNVLREKPIESTYNYNSYNRYPEPVEVEYMISPGPEVFKVLTTVFEIDGRELVASLLREDIKPGRQFTLIHGRATSTWASFMAYYLTLAGYIYAGQREAGSI
;
A
#
# COMPACT_ATOMS: atom_id res chain seq x y z
N MET A 1 -3.47 -0.67 -2.23
CA MET A 1 -4.85 -0.86 -2.66
C MET A 1 -5.12 0.40 -3.44
N SER A 2 -5.65 0.29 -4.65
CA SER A 2 -5.97 1.48 -5.43
C SER A 2 -6.91 2.37 -4.61
N ARG A 3 -6.68 3.70 -4.60
CA ARG A 3 -7.58 4.71 -4.01
C ARG A 3 -9.09 4.40 -4.10
N PRO A 4 -9.63 3.88 -5.23
CA PRO A 4 -11.05 3.49 -5.31
C PRO A 4 -11.51 2.45 -4.28
N THR A 5 -10.64 1.52 -3.86
CA THR A 5 -11.03 0.47 -2.90
C THR A 5 -11.23 1.04 -1.49
N TYR A 6 -10.43 2.05 -1.09
CA TYR A 6 -10.64 2.77 0.16
C TYR A 6 -11.89 3.65 0.13
N MET A 7 -12.15 4.31 -1.01
CA MET A 7 -13.40 5.07 -1.18
C MET A 7 -14.62 4.17 -1.06
N LEU A 8 -14.58 2.98 -1.66
CA LEU A 8 -15.67 2.00 -1.55
C LEU A 8 -15.89 1.55 -0.10
N ILE A 9 -14.82 1.22 0.64
CA ILE A 9 -14.88 0.84 2.06
C ILE A 9 -15.51 1.96 2.90
N MET A 10 -15.04 3.20 2.74
CA MET A 10 -15.57 4.35 3.46
C MET A 10 -17.05 4.60 3.16
N LEU A 11 -17.46 4.42 1.90
CA LEU A 11 -18.83 4.62 1.46
C LEU A 11 -19.75 3.53 2.02
N LEU A 12 -19.28 2.28 2.10
CA LEU A 12 -20.00 1.16 2.71
C LEU A 12 -20.15 1.31 4.22
N VAL A 13 -19.12 1.78 4.94
CA VAL A 13 -19.19 2.07 6.38
C VAL A 13 -20.13 3.24 6.68
N LEU A 14 -20.09 4.28 5.85
CA LEU A 14 -21.02 5.40 5.95
C LEU A 14 -22.46 4.93 5.73
N ALA A 15 -22.69 4.12 4.69
CA ALA A 15 -23.99 3.54 4.40
C ALA A 15 -24.51 2.67 5.56
N SER A 16 -23.66 1.83 6.17
CA SER A 16 -24.06 0.99 7.31
C SER A 16 -24.41 1.82 8.55
N THR A 17 -23.67 2.90 8.79
CA THR A 17 -23.91 3.82 9.91
C THR A 17 -25.22 4.58 9.73
N ILE A 18 -25.50 5.07 8.52
CA ILE A 18 -26.77 5.75 8.19
C ILE A 18 -27.94 4.76 8.36
N LEU A 19 -27.79 3.53 7.86
CA LEU A 19 -28.82 2.49 7.99
C LEU A 19 -29.13 2.18 9.45
N SER A 20 -28.09 2.01 10.28
CA SER A 20 -28.23 1.77 11.71
C SER A 20 -28.91 2.95 12.41
N GLY A 21 -28.48 4.18 12.13
CA GLY A 21 -29.10 5.38 12.70
C GLY A 21 -30.60 5.45 12.38
N THR A 22 -30.98 5.09 11.15
CA THR A 22 -32.36 5.15 10.68
C THR A 22 -33.27 4.15 11.40
N ILE A 23 -32.79 2.96 11.70
CA ILE A 23 -33.56 1.93 12.41
C ILE A 23 -33.81 2.32 13.87
N TYR A 24 -32.79 2.87 14.55
CA TYR A 24 -32.81 3.03 16.00
C TYR A 24 -33.17 4.42 16.51
N ILE A 25 -32.95 5.48 15.75
CA ILE A 25 -33.30 6.85 16.19
C ILE A 25 -34.83 6.99 16.18
N PRO A 26 -35.52 7.29 17.30
CA PRO A 26 -36.97 7.45 17.34
C PRO A 26 -37.45 8.50 16.34
N SER A 27 -38.64 8.30 15.77
CA SER A 27 -39.25 9.34 14.95
C SER A 27 -39.64 10.52 15.84
N GLN A 28 -39.53 11.74 15.30
CA GLN A 28 -40.01 12.96 15.95
C GLN A 28 -41.36 13.41 15.37
N THR A 29 -41.90 12.68 14.39
CA THR A 29 -43.19 13.00 13.77
C THR A 29 -44.31 12.74 14.79
N PRO A 30 -45.14 13.75 15.12
CA PRO A 30 -46.35 13.53 15.93
C PRO A 30 -47.21 12.42 15.32
N GLY A 31 -47.87 11.61 16.15
CA GLY A 31 -48.66 10.46 15.77
C GLY A 31 -47.89 9.27 15.17
N SER A 32 -46.60 9.38 14.86
CA SER A 32 -45.86 8.22 14.34
C SER A 32 -45.82 7.07 15.36
N PRO A 33 -46.01 5.80 14.94
CA PRO A 33 -45.86 4.65 15.82
C PRO A 33 -44.41 4.41 16.25
N TRP A 34 -43.44 5.04 15.59
CA TRP A 34 -42.02 5.03 15.97
C TRP A 34 -41.60 6.25 16.79
N ASN A 35 -42.54 7.13 17.14
CA ASN A 35 -42.30 8.25 18.04
C ASN A 35 -42.62 7.81 19.49
N THR A 36 -41.59 7.84 20.33
CA THR A 36 -41.65 7.42 21.74
C THR A 36 -41.98 8.56 22.70
N SER A 37 -42.07 9.80 22.20
CA SER A 37 -42.48 10.96 23.01
C SER A 37 -44.00 11.00 23.22
N GLU A 38 -44.48 11.93 24.06
CA GLU A 38 -45.89 12.01 24.47
C GLU A 38 -46.88 12.14 23.31
N ASN A 39 -46.47 12.75 22.20
CA ASN A 39 -47.31 12.97 21.01
C ASN A 39 -47.19 11.86 19.94
N GLY A 40 -46.50 10.75 20.21
CA GLY A 40 -46.43 9.59 19.31
C GLY A 40 -47.53 8.55 19.55
N MET A 41 -47.53 7.44 18.80
CA MET A 41 -48.48 6.31 18.96
C MET A 41 -47.80 4.97 19.31
N ASN A 42 -46.51 5.00 19.66
CA ASN A 42 -45.74 3.81 20.02
C ASN A 42 -46.38 2.99 21.15
N ARG A 43 -46.93 3.66 22.16
CA ARG A 43 -47.52 3.05 23.35
C ARG A 43 -48.75 2.21 23.06
N VAL A 44 -49.56 2.59 22.07
CA VAL A 44 -50.68 1.75 21.59
C VAL A 44 -50.16 0.40 21.14
N THR A 45 -49.09 0.39 20.34
CA THR A 45 -48.52 -0.86 19.83
C THR A 45 -48.00 -1.75 20.95
N GLU A 46 -47.51 -1.19 22.06
CA GLU A 46 -47.07 -1.95 23.23
C GLU A 46 -48.23 -2.48 24.09
N VAL A 47 -49.24 -1.64 24.35
CA VAL A 47 -50.32 -1.93 25.30
C VAL A 47 -51.28 -3.00 24.80
N VAL A 48 -51.65 -2.93 23.51
CA VAL A 48 -52.58 -3.88 22.88
C VAL A 48 -51.89 -4.83 21.91
N ASN A 49 -50.54 -4.86 21.92
CA ASN A 49 -49.72 -5.65 21.00
C ASN A 49 -50.14 -5.45 19.53
N ALA A 50 -50.39 -4.20 19.14
CA ALA A 50 -50.91 -3.89 17.81
C ALA A 50 -49.83 -4.05 16.72
N SER A 51 -50.17 -4.72 15.64
CA SER A 51 -49.39 -4.72 14.41
C SER A 51 -49.60 -3.41 13.64
N ILE A 52 -48.55 -2.85 13.06
CA ILE A 52 -48.63 -1.60 12.28
C ILE A 52 -48.90 -1.96 10.82
N ARG A 53 -49.91 -1.33 10.19
CA ARG A 53 -50.27 -1.55 8.78
C ARG A 53 -50.54 -0.23 8.06
N ASP A 54 -50.03 -0.12 6.83
CA ASP A 54 -50.32 0.97 5.88
C ASP A 54 -51.38 0.60 4.83
N GLY A 55 -51.98 -0.58 4.95
CA GLY A 55 -53.10 -1.03 4.11
C GLY A 55 -54.09 -1.90 4.89
N LEU A 56 -55.34 -1.89 4.45
CA LEU A 56 -56.42 -2.70 5.02
C LEU A 56 -56.53 -4.09 4.37
N SER A 57 -55.83 -4.32 3.27
CA SER A 57 -55.86 -5.58 2.53
C SER A 57 -55.23 -6.72 3.34
N GLY A 58 -55.95 -7.84 3.47
CA GLY A 58 -55.46 -9.04 4.15
C GLY A 58 -55.68 -9.05 5.68
N LEU A 59 -56.42 -8.08 6.22
CA LEU A 59 -56.94 -8.14 7.58
C LEU A 59 -57.98 -9.24 7.75
N ARG A 60 -58.11 -9.77 8.96
CA ARG A 60 -59.03 -10.87 9.29
C ARG A 60 -60.30 -10.32 9.92
N CYS A 61 -61.36 -11.10 9.80
CA CYS A 61 -62.60 -10.85 10.52
C CYS A 61 -62.39 -11.08 12.03
N GLY A 62 -62.88 -10.16 12.84
CA GLY A 62 -62.75 -10.21 14.30
C GLY A 62 -61.57 -9.40 14.86
N ASP A 63 -60.78 -8.74 14.02
CA ASP A 63 -59.66 -7.90 14.44
C ASP A 63 -60.14 -6.60 15.13
N LEU A 64 -59.31 -6.02 15.99
CA LEU A 64 -59.47 -4.64 16.47
C LEU A 64 -58.64 -3.71 15.60
N ILE A 65 -59.30 -2.79 14.89
CA ILE A 65 -58.66 -1.84 13.99
C ILE A 65 -58.70 -0.46 14.62
N LEU A 66 -57.53 0.09 14.91
CA LEU A 66 -57.34 1.40 15.50
C LEU A 66 -56.93 2.38 14.41
N ILE A 67 -57.70 3.47 14.26
CA ILE A 67 -57.47 4.50 13.25
C ILE A 67 -57.39 5.86 13.96
N SER A 68 -56.29 6.59 13.77
CA SER A 68 -56.23 8.03 14.08
C SER A 68 -56.29 8.78 12.76
N ALA A 69 -57.42 9.44 12.49
CA ALA A 69 -57.68 10.05 11.20
C ALA A 69 -57.07 11.46 11.14
N SER A 70 -56.20 11.70 10.15
CA SER A 70 -55.65 13.02 9.80
C SER A 70 -55.94 13.43 8.35
N ARG A 71 -56.50 12.52 7.55
CA ARG A 71 -57.04 12.73 6.21
C ARG A 71 -58.36 11.98 6.07
N ASN A 72 -59.17 12.40 5.10
CA ASN A 72 -60.41 11.70 4.76
C ASN A 72 -60.14 10.21 4.48
N ILE A 73 -60.97 9.35 5.06
CA ILE A 73 -61.05 7.94 4.67
C ILE A 73 -61.70 7.88 3.28
N THR A 74 -61.05 7.23 2.33
CA THR A 74 -61.54 7.10 0.95
C THR A 74 -62.70 6.12 0.88
N SER A 75 -63.51 6.20 -0.18
CA SER A 75 -64.64 5.27 -0.37
C SER A 75 -64.19 3.81 -0.46
N GLU A 76 -63.03 3.52 -1.08
CA GLU A 76 -62.47 2.16 -1.13
C GLU A 76 -62.08 1.64 0.27
N GLU A 77 -61.40 2.47 1.08
CA GLU A 77 -61.07 2.10 2.46
C GLU A 77 -62.33 1.91 3.31
N ALA A 78 -63.34 2.77 3.10
CA ALA A 78 -64.59 2.72 3.84
C ALA A 78 -65.41 1.45 3.52
N GLU A 79 -65.46 1.01 2.27
CA GLU A 79 -66.10 -0.26 1.89
C GLU A 79 -65.35 -1.47 2.49
N LEU A 80 -64.01 -1.45 2.50
CA LEU A 80 -63.22 -2.50 3.15
C LEU A 80 -63.49 -2.52 4.67
N LEU A 81 -63.48 -1.38 5.34
CA LEU A 81 -63.79 -1.27 6.76
C LEU A 81 -65.23 -1.73 7.06
N LYS A 82 -66.20 -1.38 6.22
CA LYS A 82 -67.58 -1.88 6.34
C LYS A 82 -67.63 -3.39 6.30
N SER A 83 -66.97 -4.01 5.32
CA SER A 83 -66.93 -5.48 5.22
C SER A 83 -66.29 -6.13 6.45
N LEU A 84 -65.24 -5.52 7.01
CA LEU A 84 -64.58 -5.99 8.23
C LEU A 84 -65.48 -5.85 9.47
N ILE A 85 -66.18 -4.73 9.61
CA ILE A 85 -67.13 -4.51 10.71
C ILE A 85 -68.27 -5.53 10.63
N GLU A 86 -68.90 -5.67 9.47
CA GLU A 86 -70.02 -6.61 9.27
C GLU A 86 -69.62 -8.05 9.60
N CYS A 87 -68.36 -8.42 9.35
CA CYS A 87 -67.85 -9.77 9.62
C CYS A 87 -67.27 -9.98 11.04
N GLY A 88 -67.35 -9.00 11.94
CA GLY A 88 -67.01 -9.19 13.36
C GLY A 88 -65.92 -8.27 13.92
N SER A 89 -65.25 -7.48 13.09
CA SER A 89 -64.16 -6.60 13.55
C SER A 89 -64.69 -5.38 14.30
N ILE A 90 -63.92 -4.90 15.26
CA ILE A 90 -64.19 -3.64 15.95
C ILE A 90 -63.29 -2.57 15.35
N VAL A 91 -63.88 -1.50 14.81
CA VAL A 91 -63.14 -0.37 14.25
C VAL A 91 -63.29 0.83 15.20
N LEU A 92 -62.20 1.26 15.80
CA LEU A 92 -62.14 2.48 16.60
C LEU A 92 -61.50 3.60 15.77
N VAL A 93 -62.29 4.65 15.52
CA VAL A 93 -61.86 5.82 14.74
C VAL A 93 -61.74 7.04 15.67
N ALA A 94 -60.51 7.51 15.84
CA ALA A 94 -60.15 8.73 16.55
C ALA A 94 -60.07 9.87 15.52
N ASP A 95 -61.10 10.71 15.47
CA ASP A 95 -61.31 11.74 14.44
C ASP A 95 -61.92 13.01 15.04
N GLY A 96 -61.14 14.09 15.16
CA GLY A 96 -61.64 15.37 15.66
C GLY A 96 -62.24 16.30 14.59
N GLU A 97 -62.01 16.02 13.31
CA GLU A 97 -62.24 16.97 12.21
C GLU A 97 -63.34 16.50 11.24
N GLY A 98 -63.81 15.25 11.39
CA GLY A 98 -64.82 14.65 10.54
C GLY A 98 -64.26 14.00 9.28
N TYR A 99 -63.01 13.56 9.31
CA TYR A 99 -62.36 12.78 8.24
C TYR A 99 -63.00 11.40 8.00
N SER A 100 -63.78 10.91 8.96
CA SER A 100 -64.51 9.63 8.90
C SER A 100 -65.89 9.73 8.25
N ARG A 101 -66.28 10.91 7.72
CA ARG A 101 -67.61 11.15 7.15
C ARG A 101 -68.02 10.16 6.06
N GLU A 102 -67.09 9.80 5.18
CA GLU A 102 -67.35 8.83 4.11
C GLU A 102 -67.69 7.44 4.67
N LEU A 103 -66.90 6.97 5.63
CA LEU A 103 -67.16 5.70 6.35
C LEU A 103 -68.51 5.72 7.05
N LEU A 104 -68.83 6.81 7.75
CA LEU A 104 -70.12 6.96 8.43
C LEU A 104 -71.29 6.94 7.43
N GLY A 105 -71.16 7.61 6.29
CA GLY A 105 -72.16 7.63 5.22
C GLY A 105 -72.43 6.25 4.62
N ILE A 106 -71.37 5.50 4.30
CA ILE A 106 -71.46 4.13 3.74
C ILE A 106 -72.09 3.13 4.73
N LEU A 107 -71.88 3.37 6.03
CA LEU A 107 -72.49 2.61 7.13
C LEU A 107 -73.92 3.07 7.47
N GLY A 108 -74.42 4.15 6.86
CA GLY A 108 -75.74 4.69 7.15
C GLY A 108 -75.86 5.36 8.54
N ILE A 109 -74.73 5.78 9.12
CA ILE A 109 -74.67 6.51 10.39
C ILE A 109 -74.68 8.01 10.10
N ASP A 110 -75.71 8.72 10.55
CA ASP A 110 -75.78 10.17 10.48
C ASP A 110 -75.24 10.79 11.78
N VAL A 111 -74.05 11.37 11.67
CA VAL A 111 -73.34 12.07 12.74
C VAL A 111 -72.78 13.38 12.20
N LYS A 112 -72.99 14.47 12.93
CA LYS A 112 -72.45 15.79 12.59
C LYS A 112 -71.40 16.23 13.60
N PHE A 113 -70.16 16.37 13.12
CA PHE A 113 -69.08 17.01 13.86
C PHE A 113 -69.34 18.51 13.94
N LYS A 114 -69.17 19.08 15.14
CA LYS A 114 -69.42 20.51 15.36
C LYS A 114 -68.16 21.36 15.28
N GLY A 115 -66.99 20.76 15.48
CA GLY A 115 -65.69 21.43 15.33
C GLY A 115 -65.32 22.36 16.49
N PHE A 116 -66.24 22.63 17.43
CA PHE A 116 -65.94 23.34 18.67
C PHE A 116 -65.35 22.36 19.69
N GLN A 117 -64.31 22.80 20.41
CA GLN A 117 -63.73 22.03 21.51
C GLN A 117 -64.70 22.03 22.69
N VAL A 118 -64.82 20.89 23.38
CA VAL A 118 -65.61 20.80 24.61
C VAL A 118 -64.68 20.71 25.80
N LEU A 119 -64.96 21.54 26.80
CA LEU A 119 -64.23 21.62 28.05
C LEU A 119 -65.16 21.22 29.20
N ASP A 120 -64.60 20.52 30.20
CA ASP A 120 -65.36 20.08 31.37
C ASP A 120 -64.54 20.34 32.65
N GLU A 121 -65.00 21.28 33.48
CA GLU A 121 -64.33 21.59 34.74
C GLU A 121 -64.60 20.54 35.83
N VAL A 122 -65.69 19.78 35.71
CA VAL A 122 -66.18 18.86 36.76
C VAL A 122 -65.74 17.43 36.50
N SER A 123 -65.86 16.98 35.25
CA SER A 123 -65.46 15.64 34.83
C SER A 123 -64.24 15.70 33.92
N SER A 124 -63.11 16.16 34.46
CA SER A 124 -61.83 16.17 33.77
C SER A 124 -60.80 15.24 34.41
N ALA A 125 -59.88 14.73 33.59
CA ALA A 125 -58.71 14.00 34.03
C ALA A 125 -57.54 14.97 34.26
N GLY A 126 -57.64 15.78 35.32
CA GLY A 126 -56.59 16.71 35.77
C GLY A 126 -56.53 18.05 35.00
N TYR A 127 -57.03 18.11 33.77
CA TYR A 127 -57.07 19.31 32.94
C TYR A 127 -58.39 19.39 32.16
N ARG A 128 -59.04 20.55 32.09
CA ARG A 128 -60.40 20.74 31.53
C ARG A 128 -60.56 20.31 30.06
N TRP A 129 -59.46 20.25 29.30
CA TRP A 129 -59.42 19.75 27.92
C TRP A 129 -59.36 18.22 27.82
N ILE A 130 -59.26 17.49 28.94
CA ILE A 130 -59.23 16.02 28.96
C ILE A 130 -60.49 15.55 29.67
N ILE A 131 -61.52 15.28 28.88
CA ILE A 131 -62.85 14.91 29.37
C ILE A 131 -62.78 13.49 29.93
N LYS A 132 -63.16 13.33 31.19
CA LYS A 132 -63.31 12.02 31.82
C LYS A 132 -64.77 11.59 31.67
N SER A 133 -65.01 10.50 30.97
CA SER A 133 -66.36 9.98 30.74
C SER A 133 -66.46 8.50 31.07
N ARG A 134 -67.64 8.07 31.50
CA ARG A 134 -67.94 6.66 31.75
C ARG A 134 -68.43 6.01 30.47
N VAL A 135 -67.75 4.96 30.04
CA VAL A 135 -68.15 4.10 28.92
C VAL A 135 -68.61 2.76 29.49
N THR A 136 -69.70 2.22 28.97
CA THR A 136 -70.19 0.88 29.31
C THR A 136 -70.31 0.07 28.03
N LEU A 137 -69.68 -1.10 27.99
CA LEU A 137 -69.78 -2.02 26.86
C LEU A 137 -71.00 -2.94 27.00
N PRO A 138 -71.45 -3.62 25.93
CA PRO A 138 -72.62 -4.49 25.97
C PRO A 138 -72.53 -5.68 26.94
N ASP A 139 -71.33 -6.06 27.36
CA ASP A 139 -71.09 -7.12 28.35
C ASP A 139 -71.24 -6.64 29.80
N GLY A 140 -71.57 -5.36 30.01
CA GLY A 140 -71.74 -4.73 31.31
C GLY A 140 -70.44 -4.21 31.93
N SER A 141 -69.29 -4.40 31.28
CA SER A 141 -68.03 -3.81 31.73
C SER A 141 -68.08 -2.28 31.58
N SER A 142 -67.51 -1.57 32.55
CA SER A 142 -67.51 -0.10 32.54
C SER A 142 -66.13 0.47 32.84
N PHE A 143 -65.76 1.50 32.08
CA PHE A 143 -64.45 2.12 32.08
C PHE A 143 -64.60 3.64 32.22
N GLU A 144 -63.69 4.25 32.97
CA GLU A 144 -63.54 5.70 32.98
C GLU A 144 -62.49 6.08 31.93
N VAL A 145 -62.94 6.59 30.79
CA VAL A 145 -62.11 6.91 29.63
C VAL A 145 -61.81 8.40 29.63
N ALA A 146 -60.56 8.77 29.36
CA ALA A 146 -60.07 10.14 29.26
C ALA A 146 -59.93 10.51 27.77
N ILE A 147 -60.72 11.49 27.32
CA ILE A 147 -60.84 11.89 25.92
C ILE A 147 -60.24 13.28 25.76
N PRO A 148 -59.03 13.39 25.18
CA PRO A 148 -58.32 14.67 25.07
C PRO A 148 -58.85 15.52 23.93
N ASN A 149 -58.94 16.82 24.14
CA ASN A 149 -59.25 17.83 23.12
C ASN A 149 -60.44 17.44 22.22
N ALA A 150 -61.52 16.94 22.84
CA ALA A 150 -62.65 16.40 22.10
C ALA A 150 -63.47 17.52 21.47
N THR A 151 -63.90 17.31 20.22
CA THR A 151 -65.10 17.99 19.73
C THR A 151 -66.33 17.18 20.12
N TYR A 152 -67.51 17.80 20.11
CA TYR A 152 -68.75 17.04 20.28
C TYR A 152 -69.38 16.68 18.95
N ILE A 153 -70.11 15.57 18.99
CA ILE A 153 -70.87 15.05 17.87
C ILE A 153 -72.36 15.15 18.16
N LEU A 154 -73.12 15.62 17.17
CA LEU A 154 -74.56 15.44 17.14
C LEU A 154 -74.86 14.10 16.50
N VAL A 155 -75.39 13.18 17.30
CA VAL A 155 -75.73 11.84 16.87
C VAL A 155 -77.19 11.81 16.44
N LEU A 156 -77.46 11.64 15.14
CA LEU A 156 -78.81 11.55 14.58
C LEU A 156 -79.26 10.08 14.44
N THR A 157 -78.32 9.17 14.18
CA THR A 157 -78.54 7.72 14.28
C THR A 157 -78.19 7.24 15.69
N PRO A 158 -79.17 6.82 16.54
CA PRO A 158 -78.91 6.46 17.93
C PRO A 158 -77.82 5.37 18.10
N PRO A 159 -76.86 5.54 19.02
CA PRO A 159 -75.85 4.52 19.27
C PRO A 159 -76.47 3.34 20.02
N ASN A 160 -76.09 2.12 19.64
CA ASN A 160 -76.59 0.88 20.23
C ASN A 160 -75.46 -0.03 20.78
N TYR A 161 -74.21 0.43 20.76
CA TYR A 161 -73.06 -0.31 21.27
C TYR A 161 -72.48 0.35 22.53
N LEU A 162 -72.12 1.63 22.44
CA LEU A 162 -71.66 2.43 23.58
C LEU A 162 -71.96 3.91 23.34
N VAL A 163 -72.02 4.69 24.42
CA VAL A 163 -72.05 6.16 24.35
C VAL A 163 -71.33 6.72 25.56
N ALA A 164 -70.63 7.84 25.37
CA ALA A 164 -69.96 8.58 26.41
C ALA A 164 -70.35 10.05 26.33
N HIS A 165 -70.69 10.61 27.49
CA HIS A 165 -71.15 11.98 27.63
C HIS A 165 -70.26 12.79 28.57
N THR A 166 -70.22 14.10 28.37
CA THR A 166 -69.64 15.03 29.34
C THR A 166 -70.54 15.18 30.56
N SER A 167 -70.06 15.91 31.57
CA SER A 167 -70.92 16.37 32.67
C SER A 167 -71.95 17.40 32.19
N ASN A 168 -72.95 17.67 33.03
CA ASN A 168 -73.93 18.73 32.80
C ASN A 168 -73.33 20.15 32.81
N TYR A 169 -72.07 20.29 33.24
CA TYR A 169 -71.36 21.56 33.38
C TYR A 169 -70.29 21.77 32.30
N ALA A 170 -70.18 20.86 31.34
CA ALA A 170 -69.31 21.04 30.20
C ALA A 170 -69.85 22.13 29.28
N TYR A 171 -68.96 22.79 28.55
CA TYR A 171 -69.30 23.82 27.59
C TYR A 171 -68.51 23.66 26.30
N ALA A 172 -69.15 23.98 25.18
CA ALA A 172 -68.48 24.06 23.89
C ALA A 172 -67.87 25.46 23.74
N ASP A 173 -66.54 25.53 23.71
CA ASP A 173 -65.77 26.76 23.51
C ASP A 173 -65.87 27.19 22.04
N THR A 174 -66.69 28.21 21.80
CA THR A 174 -67.03 28.67 20.45
C THR A 174 -66.05 29.70 19.89
N ASP A 175 -65.27 30.36 20.73
CA ASP A 175 -64.29 31.38 20.35
C ASP A 175 -62.83 30.93 20.48
N GLY A 176 -62.60 29.77 21.11
CA GLY A 176 -61.29 29.13 21.28
C GLY A 176 -60.45 29.72 22.41
N ASN A 177 -61.04 30.50 23.32
CA ASN A 177 -60.30 31.17 24.38
C ASN A 177 -60.01 30.28 25.60
N GLY A 178 -60.64 29.11 25.70
CA GLY A 178 -60.44 28.12 26.77
C GLY A 178 -61.15 28.43 28.09
N PHE A 179 -62.06 29.41 28.09
CA PHE A 179 -62.90 29.82 29.21
C PHE A 179 -64.37 29.76 28.82
N TYR A 180 -65.24 29.68 29.82
CA TYR A 180 -66.68 29.73 29.58
C TYR A 180 -67.14 31.17 29.37
N ASP A 181 -67.78 31.43 28.23
CA ASP A 181 -68.43 32.70 27.93
C ASP A 181 -69.96 32.60 27.86
N THR A 182 -70.64 33.74 27.92
CA THR A 182 -72.10 33.82 27.86
C THR A 182 -72.71 33.28 26.56
N TYR A 183 -71.90 33.10 25.52
CA TYR A 183 -72.32 32.56 24.22
C TYR A 183 -72.02 31.06 24.07
N ASP A 184 -71.21 30.50 24.95
CA ASP A 184 -70.89 29.08 24.92
C ASP A 184 -72.08 28.26 25.40
N GLN A 185 -72.37 27.19 24.68
CA GLN A 185 -73.44 26.28 25.07
C GLN A 185 -72.94 25.40 26.19
N MET A 186 -73.52 25.56 27.38
CA MET A 186 -73.31 24.63 28.50
C MET A 186 -74.32 23.48 28.41
N GLY A 187 -73.86 22.26 28.65
CA GLY A 187 -74.73 21.09 28.67
C GLY A 187 -73.98 19.76 28.56
N VAL A 188 -74.76 18.72 28.23
CA VAL A 188 -74.26 17.36 28.05
C VAL A 188 -73.96 17.13 26.59
N PHE A 189 -72.69 16.86 26.28
CA PHE A 189 -72.21 16.64 24.94
C PHE A 189 -71.79 15.19 24.75
N THR A 190 -72.08 14.62 23.57
CA THR A 190 -71.60 13.27 23.21
C THR A 190 -70.16 13.37 22.73
N VAL A 191 -69.27 12.66 23.42
CA VAL A 191 -67.82 12.68 23.21
C VAL A 191 -67.26 11.28 22.91
N MET A 192 -68.12 10.28 22.81
CA MET A 192 -67.82 8.99 22.19
C MET A 192 -69.15 8.32 21.85
N ALA A 193 -69.24 7.64 20.71
CA ALA A 193 -70.43 6.88 20.34
C ALA A 193 -70.02 5.62 19.59
N GLY A 194 -70.81 4.55 19.74
CA GLY A 194 -70.58 3.31 19.02
C GLY A 194 -71.86 2.66 18.51
N TRP A 195 -71.72 2.02 17.36
CA TRP A 195 -72.78 1.31 16.66
C TRP A 195 -72.36 -0.11 16.35
N ARG A 196 -73.22 -1.05 16.66
CA ARG A 196 -73.06 -2.45 16.31
C ARG A 196 -73.59 -2.68 14.91
N MET A 197 -72.80 -3.35 14.06
CA MET A 197 -73.19 -3.72 12.70
C MET A 197 -72.70 -5.12 12.38
N GLY A 198 -73.62 -5.99 11.96
CA GLY A 198 -73.34 -7.41 11.86
C GLY A 198 -72.82 -7.95 13.20
N ASP A 199 -71.70 -8.67 13.14
CA ASP A 199 -71.05 -9.22 14.32
C ASP A 199 -70.04 -8.26 14.98
N GLY A 200 -69.68 -7.15 14.31
CA GLY A 200 -68.68 -6.19 14.77
C GLY A 200 -69.29 -4.87 15.26
N ALA A 201 -68.43 -3.86 15.40
CA ALA A 201 -68.84 -2.52 15.86
C ALA A 201 -67.93 -1.41 15.34
N LEU A 202 -68.51 -0.24 15.11
CA LEU A 202 -67.79 1.03 14.93
C LEU A 202 -67.82 1.81 16.26
N ILE A 203 -66.66 2.28 16.71
CA ILE A 203 -66.51 3.20 17.84
C ILE A 203 -65.92 4.50 17.30
N LEU A 204 -66.66 5.60 17.42
CA LEU A 204 -66.21 6.93 17.05
C LEU A 204 -65.78 7.71 18.29
N VAL A 205 -64.53 8.16 18.29
CA VAL A 205 -63.97 9.08 19.28
C VAL A 205 -63.70 10.40 18.57
N PRO A 206 -64.42 11.49 18.90
CA PRO A 206 -64.27 12.80 18.27
C PRO A 206 -63.01 13.55 18.73
N SER A 207 -61.86 12.88 18.71
CA SER A 207 -60.53 13.37 19.07
C SER A 207 -59.48 12.57 18.33
N SER A 208 -58.63 13.23 17.55
CA SER A 208 -57.50 12.60 16.86
C SER A 208 -56.35 12.20 17.81
N LEU A 209 -56.33 12.76 19.02
CA LEU A 209 -55.26 12.58 20.00
C LEU A 209 -55.46 11.35 20.91
N PHE A 210 -56.64 10.72 20.88
CA PHE A 210 -57.00 9.62 21.80
C PHE A 210 -55.99 8.47 21.82
N LEU A 211 -55.36 8.18 20.67
CA LEU A 211 -54.37 7.11 20.51
C LEU A 211 -52.92 7.54 20.80
N PHE A 212 -52.68 8.77 21.25
CA PHE A 212 -51.32 9.24 21.54
C PHE A 212 -50.80 8.67 22.87
N ASN A 213 -49.48 8.55 22.98
CA ASN A 213 -48.77 7.95 24.11
C ASN A 213 -49.17 8.56 25.46
N ALA A 214 -49.35 9.89 25.51
CA ALA A 214 -49.76 10.62 26.72
C ALA A 214 -51.13 10.14 27.25
N TYR A 215 -52.07 9.86 26.36
CA TYR A 215 -53.45 9.56 26.71
C TYR A 215 -53.75 8.07 26.79
N VAL A 216 -53.08 7.26 25.97
CA VAL A 216 -53.16 5.79 26.05
C VAL A 216 -52.61 5.29 27.39
N SER A 217 -51.59 5.96 27.92
CA SER A 217 -50.98 5.65 29.22
C SER A 217 -51.88 5.96 30.41
N ILE A 218 -53.00 6.67 30.21
CA ILE A 218 -53.99 6.89 31.27
C ILE A 218 -54.62 5.53 31.62
N PRO A 219 -54.64 5.10 32.90
CA PRO A 219 -55.05 3.75 33.28
C PRO A 219 -56.43 3.33 32.76
N GLY A 220 -57.37 4.27 32.68
CA GLY A 220 -58.71 4.04 32.14
C GLY A 220 -58.72 3.71 30.65
N ASN A 221 -57.96 4.46 29.85
CA ASN A 221 -57.81 4.24 28.41
C ASN A 221 -57.05 2.94 28.13
N THR A 222 -55.99 2.67 28.89
CA THR A 222 -55.25 1.40 28.82
C THR A 222 -56.20 0.21 29.02
N ARG A 223 -57.00 0.22 30.10
CA ARG A 223 -57.94 -0.88 30.39
C ARG A 223 -59.02 -1.02 29.32
N PHE A 224 -59.57 0.09 28.84
CA PHE A 224 -60.56 0.10 27.77
C PHE A 224 -60.02 -0.52 26.48
N LEU A 225 -58.84 -0.08 26.02
CA LEU A 225 -58.19 -0.63 24.83
C LEU A 225 -57.80 -2.10 25.00
N MET A 226 -57.32 -2.49 26.18
CA MET A 226 -57.05 -3.89 26.50
C MET A 226 -58.30 -4.77 26.43
N GLU A 227 -59.44 -4.31 26.95
CA GLU A 227 -60.70 -5.07 26.87
C GLU A 227 -61.18 -5.20 25.42
N LEU A 228 -61.10 -4.13 24.62
CA LEU A 228 -61.42 -4.20 23.19
C LEU A 228 -60.52 -5.20 22.46
N SER A 229 -59.22 -5.23 22.79
CA SER A 229 -58.24 -6.13 22.17
C SER A 229 -58.37 -7.59 22.63
N ARG A 230 -59.14 -7.87 23.68
CA ARG A 230 -59.18 -9.18 24.32
C ARG A 230 -59.71 -10.25 23.35
N GLY A 231 -58.85 -11.21 23.04
CA GLY A 231 -59.16 -12.31 22.11
C GLY A 231 -59.14 -11.92 20.63
N ARG A 232 -58.58 -10.76 20.28
CA ARG A 232 -58.51 -10.22 18.91
C ARG A 232 -57.06 -9.88 18.54
N GLU A 233 -56.71 -10.02 17.26
CA GLU A 233 -55.50 -9.37 16.76
C GLU A 233 -55.78 -7.88 16.64
N THR A 234 -54.83 -7.05 17.09
CA THR A 234 -54.98 -5.59 17.01
C THR A 234 -54.11 -5.03 15.90
N VAL A 235 -54.67 -4.09 15.15
CA VAL A 235 -54.03 -3.44 14.01
C VAL A 235 -54.11 -1.94 14.21
N LEU A 236 -52.96 -1.28 14.17
CA LEU A 236 -52.88 0.17 14.05
C LEU A 236 -52.76 0.54 12.58
N TYR A 237 -53.84 1.07 12.00
CA TYR A 237 -53.87 1.50 10.61
C TYR A 237 -53.34 2.94 10.48
N VAL A 238 -52.16 3.09 9.88
CA VAL A 238 -51.40 4.34 9.92
C VAL A 238 -51.44 5.16 8.63
N ASP A 239 -52.00 4.65 7.54
CA ASP A 239 -52.07 5.39 6.26
C ASP A 239 -53.00 6.62 6.29
N PRO A 240 -54.10 6.65 7.08
CA PRO A 240 -54.86 7.87 7.33
C PRO A 240 -54.09 8.92 8.15
N TYR A 241 -52.88 8.59 8.60
CA TYR A 241 -51.97 9.49 9.28
C TYR A 241 -50.87 9.98 8.33
N SER A 242 -50.54 11.28 8.35
CA SER A 242 -49.51 11.86 7.49
C SER A 242 -48.09 11.48 7.91
N LEU A 243 -47.67 10.24 7.63
CA LEU A 243 -46.31 9.76 7.88
C LEU A 243 -45.30 10.44 6.94
N THR A 244 -44.16 10.87 7.51
CA THR A 244 -43.06 11.45 6.73
C THR A 244 -42.32 10.38 5.92
N TRP A 245 -41.43 10.82 5.01
CA TRP A 245 -40.57 9.88 4.26
C TRP A 245 -39.69 9.03 5.19
N PHE A 246 -39.25 9.58 6.33
CA PHE A 246 -38.46 8.85 7.33
C PHE A 246 -39.28 7.74 8.00
N ASP A 247 -40.55 8.03 8.32
CA ASP A 247 -41.48 7.06 8.88
C ASP A 247 -41.83 5.95 7.87
N ARG A 248 -42.03 6.28 6.59
CA ARG A 248 -42.26 5.28 5.53
C ARG A 248 -41.07 4.35 5.32
N LEU A 249 -39.86 4.89 5.44
CA LEU A 249 -38.63 4.12 5.34
C LEU A 249 -38.45 3.22 6.57
N LYS A 250 -38.80 3.68 7.77
CA LYS A 250 -38.89 2.85 8.97
C LYS A 250 -39.96 1.76 8.85
N TYR A 251 -41.12 2.06 8.27
CA TYR A 251 -42.16 1.09 8.01
C TYR A 251 -41.66 -0.04 7.09
N SER A 252 -40.92 0.31 6.04
CA SER A 252 -40.30 -0.66 5.13
C SER A 252 -39.34 -1.59 5.88
N PHE A 253 -38.53 -1.05 6.80
CA PHE A 253 -37.69 -1.88 7.67
C PHE A 253 -38.47 -2.69 8.69
N TYR A 254 -39.56 -2.15 9.25
CA TYR A 254 -40.44 -2.85 10.17
C TYR A 254 -41.08 -4.08 9.51
N LEU A 255 -41.59 -3.95 8.28
CA LEU A 255 -42.14 -5.06 7.49
C LEU A 255 -41.11 -6.16 7.22
N LEU A 256 -39.84 -5.79 7.07
CA LEU A 256 -38.74 -6.75 6.90
C LEU A 256 -38.32 -7.43 8.22
N TYR A 257 -38.70 -6.90 9.38
CA TYR A 257 -38.05 -7.21 10.66
C TYR A 257 -38.95 -7.68 11.81
N ALA A 258 -40.27 -7.47 11.78
CA ALA A 258 -41.19 -7.70 12.91
C ALA A 258 -40.77 -8.78 13.95
N GLY A 259 -40.02 -8.37 14.99
CA GLY A 259 -39.56 -9.27 16.05
C GLY A 259 -38.32 -8.81 16.84
N ARG A 260 -38.56 -8.19 18.01
CA ARG A 260 -37.67 -8.05 19.20
C ARG A 260 -36.68 -6.87 19.28
N SER A 261 -36.60 -6.28 20.48
CA SER A 261 -35.76 -5.12 20.86
C SER A 261 -34.39 -5.54 21.44
N MET A 262 -33.32 -4.81 21.11
CA MET A 262 -31.91 -5.23 21.25
C MET A 262 -31.02 -4.29 22.10
N VAL A 263 -31.60 -3.37 22.89
CA VAL A 263 -30.82 -2.33 23.60
C VAL A 263 -29.94 -2.92 24.73
N PHE A 264 -30.34 -4.03 25.35
CA PHE A 264 -29.57 -4.65 26.44
C PHE A 264 -28.32 -5.40 25.96
N THR A 265 -28.39 -6.04 24.78
CA THR A 265 -27.26 -6.75 24.16
C THR A 265 -26.10 -5.79 23.88
N TYR A 266 -26.43 -4.56 23.45
CA TYR A 266 -25.50 -3.50 23.09
C TYR A 266 -24.52 -3.13 24.23
N TYR A 267 -25.04 -2.86 25.44
CA TYR A 267 -24.21 -2.47 26.58
C TYR A 267 -23.29 -3.61 27.03
N LEU A 268 -23.77 -4.85 27.00
CA LEU A 268 -22.98 -6.00 27.43
C LEU A 268 -21.83 -6.32 26.48
N THR A 269 -22.04 -6.21 25.16
CA THR A 269 -20.97 -6.34 24.15
C THR A 269 -19.89 -5.29 24.28
N LEU A 270 -20.28 -4.04 24.54
CA LEU A 270 -19.34 -2.93 24.67
C LEU A 270 -18.46 -3.09 25.91
N ILE A 271 -19.05 -3.49 27.04
CA ILE A 271 -18.33 -3.74 28.29
C ILE A 271 -17.37 -4.94 28.15
N THR A 272 -17.83 -6.04 27.54
CA THR A 272 -17.00 -7.25 27.39
C THR A 272 -15.87 -7.08 26.37
N ALA A 273 -16.12 -6.39 25.25
CA ALA A 273 -15.06 -6.01 24.31
C ALA A 273 -14.02 -5.10 24.99
N SER A 274 -14.46 -4.12 25.80
CA SER A 274 -13.57 -3.18 26.50
C SER A 274 -12.70 -3.88 27.55
N ILE A 275 -13.26 -4.80 28.34
CA ILE A 275 -12.53 -5.57 29.36
C ILE A 275 -11.52 -6.53 28.72
N THR A 276 -11.91 -7.23 27.64
CA THR A 276 -11.02 -8.17 26.93
C THR A 276 -9.81 -7.44 26.33
N VAL A 277 -10.00 -6.21 25.86
CA VAL A 277 -8.95 -5.37 25.27
C VAL A 277 -8.05 -4.77 26.35
N ALA A 278 -8.61 -4.34 27.48
CA ALA A 278 -7.83 -3.88 28.63
C ALA A 278 -6.90 -4.99 29.16
N LEU A 279 -7.41 -6.22 29.27
CA LEU A 279 -6.63 -7.39 29.68
C LEU A 279 -5.59 -7.81 28.62
N TRP A 280 -5.91 -7.65 27.33
CA TRP A 280 -4.97 -7.91 26.24
C TRP A 280 -3.80 -6.91 26.22
N LEU A 281 -4.10 -5.61 26.40
CA LEU A 281 -3.09 -4.55 26.49
C LEU A 281 -2.18 -4.70 27.72
N TYR A 282 -2.72 -5.23 28.82
CA TYR A 282 -1.97 -5.47 30.05
C TYR A 282 -0.95 -6.63 29.93
N ASN A 283 -1.22 -7.63 29.08
CA ASN A 283 -0.53 -8.92 29.16
C ASN A 283 0.56 -9.18 28.09
N LYS A 284 0.87 -8.23 27.17
CA LYS A 284 1.88 -8.47 26.12
C LYS A 284 3.03 -7.46 26.10
N GLY A 285 4.17 -7.88 26.63
CA GLY A 285 5.50 -7.42 26.22
C GLY A 285 6.00 -8.22 25.01
N GLY A 286 6.18 -7.56 23.87
CA GLY A 286 7.17 -7.98 22.85
C GLY A 286 6.80 -8.99 21.75
N GLY A 287 5.61 -9.62 21.72
CA GLY A 287 5.30 -10.65 20.71
C GLY A 287 4.39 -10.23 19.56
N ARG A 288 4.83 -10.41 18.29
CA ARG A 288 4.01 -10.31 17.05
C ARG A 288 2.67 -11.08 17.24
N PRO A 289 1.49 -10.52 16.93
CA PRO A 289 0.28 -11.30 16.79
C PRO A 289 0.18 -11.88 15.38
N GLY A 290 -0.17 -13.16 15.31
CA GLY A 290 -0.52 -13.79 14.04
C GLY A 290 -1.83 -13.22 13.50
N LYS A 291 -1.97 -13.19 12.17
CA LYS A 291 -3.22 -12.83 11.45
C LYS A 291 -4.45 -13.62 11.93
N TRP A 292 -4.20 -14.79 12.52
CA TRP A 292 -5.19 -15.67 13.12
C TRP A 292 -5.74 -15.15 14.45
N GLU A 293 -4.98 -14.37 15.22
CA GLU A 293 -5.40 -13.82 16.51
C GLU A 293 -6.44 -12.70 16.35
N ALA A 294 -6.27 -11.82 15.35
CA ALA A 294 -7.27 -10.79 15.02
C ALA A 294 -8.57 -11.40 14.48
N LEU A 295 -8.45 -12.44 13.63
CA LEU A 295 -9.58 -13.24 13.17
C LEU A 295 -10.31 -13.88 14.37
N LEU A 296 -9.58 -14.51 15.28
CA LEU A 296 -10.15 -15.15 16.47
C LEU A 296 -10.85 -14.17 17.41
N LEU A 297 -10.33 -12.95 17.56
CA LEU A 297 -10.95 -11.89 18.37
C LEU A 297 -12.27 -11.40 17.74
N SER A 298 -12.27 -11.21 16.42
CA SER A 298 -13.48 -10.81 15.68
C SER A 298 -14.58 -11.87 15.78
N VAL A 299 -14.20 -13.14 15.66
CA VAL A 299 -15.09 -14.30 15.69
C VAL A 299 -15.65 -14.56 17.10
N SER A 300 -14.82 -14.41 18.13
CA SER A 300 -15.24 -14.62 19.53
C SER A 300 -16.13 -13.51 20.09
N ILE A 301 -16.08 -12.30 19.53
CA ILE A 301 -17.04 -11.23 19.87
C ILE A 301 -18.34 -11.40 19.07
N THR A 302 -18.26 -11.72 17.78
CA THR A 302 -19.45 -11.78 16.91
C THR A 302 -20.32 -13.01 17.17
N SER A 303 -19.73 -14.16 17.50
CA SER A 303 -20.46 -15.43 17.64
C SER A 303 -21.40 -15.51 18.86
N PRO A 304 -21.02 -15.11 20.09
CA PRO A 304 -21.90 -15.18 21.26
C PRO A 304 -23.06 -14.18 21.19
N VAL A 305 -22.81 -13.03 20.56
CA VAL A 305 -23.80 -11.98 20.30
C VAL A 305 -24.85 -12.49 19.33
N TYR A 306 -24.41 -13.18 18.28
CA TYR A 306 -25.28 -13.85 17.32
C TYR A 306 -26.07 -15.02 17.96
N GLY A 307 -25.43 -15.80 18.85
CA GLY A 307 -26.08 -16.88 19.60
C GLY A 307 -27.17 -16.38 20.55
N PHE A 308 -26.92 -15.29 21.27
CA PHE A 308 -27.95 -14.63 22.10
C PHE A 308 -29.09 -14.09 21.23
N TYR A 309 -28.77 -13.46 20.10
CA TYR A 309 -29.75 -12.90 19.16
C TYR A 309 -30.72 -13.96 18.61
N THR A 310 -30.21 -15.12 18.21
CA THR A 310 -31.02 -16.20 17.60
C THR A 310 -31.84 -17.00 18.61
N SER A 311 -31.34 -17.17 19.84
CA SER A 311 -32.01 -18.01 20.85
C SER A 311 -32.79 -17.23 21.91
N GLY A 312 -32.44 -15.97 22.17
CA GLY A 312 -32.93 -15.21 23.34
C GLY A 312 -32.36 -15.68 24.68
N GLU A 313 -31.48 -16.68 24.69
CA GLU A 313 -30.99 -17.32 25.91
C GLU A 313 -29.79 -16.56 26.48
N PRO A 314 -29.88 -16.01 27.72
CA PRO A 314 -28.81 -15.21 28.33
C PRO A 314 -27.51 -15.99 28.56
N ILE A 315 -27.52 -17.32 28.43
CA ILE A 315 -26.32 -18.17 28.53
C ILE A 315 -25.27 -17.83 27.47
N TYR A 316 -25.68 -17.38 26.28
CA TYR A 316 -24.75 -16.92 25.24
C TYR A 316 -24.08 -15.59 25.58
N LEU A 317 -24.73 -14.74 26.39
CA LEU A 317 -24.13 -13.54 26.96
C LEU A 317 -23.18 -13.86 28.12
N ALA A 318 -23.49 -14.88 28.92
CA ALA A 318 -22.58 -15.38 29.97
C ALA A 318 -21.24 -15.89 29.38
N ALA A 319 -21.26 -16.43 28.15
CA ALA A 319 -20.05 -16.81 27.43
C ALA A 319 -19.11 -15.63 27.17
N LEU A 320 -19.64 -14.40 26.93
CA LEU A 320 -18.82 -13.18 26.77
C LEU A 320 -18.02 -12.83 28.04
N LEU A 321 -18.53 -13.17 29.22
CA LEU A 321 -17.84 -12.97 30.51
C LEU A 321 -16.77 -14.04 30.77
N LEU A 322 -16.88 -15.21 30.15
CA LEU A 322 -15.91 -16.30 30.27
C LEU A 322 -14.70 -16.12 29.33
N TYR A 323 -14.88 -15.47 28.19
CA TYR A 323 -13.81 -15.26 27.19
C TYR A 323 -12.55 -14.57 27.73
N PRO A 324 -12.62 -13.51 28.55
CA PRO A 324 -11.44 -12.89 29.16
C PRO A 324 -10.71 -13.84 30.12
N VAL A 325 -11.46 -14.66 30.87
CA VAL A 325 -10.92 -15.63 31.83
C VAL A 325 -10.24 -16.80 31.11
N LEU A 326 -10.83 -17.26 30.00
CA LEU A 326 -10.27 -18.34 29.18
C LEU A 326 -9.05 -17.90 28.35
N TYR A 327 -9.03 -16.64 27.90
CA TYR A 327 -7.86 -16.04 27.23
C TYR A 327 -6.63 -16.02 28.14
N LEU A 328 -6.82 -15.85 29.46
CA LEU A 328 -5.75 -15.91 30.46
C LEU A 328 -5.19 -17.33 30.68
N LEU A 329 -5.93 -18.39 30.32
CA LEU A 329 -5.52 -19.77 30.58
C LEU A 329 -4.57 -20.31 29.48
N THR A 330 -4.94 -20.23 28.20
CA THR A 330 -4.02 -20.43 27.05
C THR A 330 -4.64 -19.92 25.71
N PRO A 331 -3.85 -19.33 24.78
CA PRO A 331 -4.33 -18.91 23.46
C PRO A 331 -4.94 -20.04 22.61
N ALA A 332 -4.47 -21.28 22.79
CA ALA A 332 -4.97 -22.46 22.09
C ALA A 332 -6.39 -22.84 22.54
N VAL A 333 -6.69 -22.75 23.84
CA VAL A 333 -8.04 -23.01 24.40
C VAL A 333 -9.03 -21.94 23.96
N TYR A 334 -8.61 -20.68 23.95
CA TYR A 334 -9.42 -19.57 23.40
C TYR A 334 -9.75 -19.78 21.91
N SER A 335 -8.77 -20.24 21.12
CA SER A 335 -8.95 -20.54 19.69
C SER A 335 -9.94 -21.67 19.46
N ALA A 336 -9.79 -22.77 20.20
CA ALA A 336 -10.65 -23.93 20.11
C ALA A 336 -12.10 -23.61 20.54
N LEU A 337 -12.29 -22.82 21.59
CA LEU A 337 -13.63 -22.46 22.07
C LEU A 337 -14.32 -21.42 21.16
N SER A 338 -13.57 -20.44 20.62
CA SER A 338 -14.07 -19.48 19.64
C SER A 338 -14.57 -20.16 18.36
N ILE A 339 -13.80 -21.13 17.86
CA ILE A 339 -14.19 -21.98 16.72
C ILE A 339 -15.41 -22.85 17.09
N SER A 340 -15.46 -23.41 18.29
CA SER A 340 -16.57 -24.26 18.76
C SER A 340 -17.88 -23.48 18.94
N LEU A 341 -17.83 -22.25 19.46
CA LEU A 341 -18.99 -21.36 19.59
C LEU A 341 -19.44 -20.80 18.24
N SER A 342 -18.50 -20.60 17.31
CA SER A 342 -18.81 -20.28 15.91
C SER A 342 -19.52 -21.43 15.22
N LEU A 343 -19.06 -22.66 15.44
CA LEU A 343 -19.74 -23.89 15.02
C LEU A 343 -21.12 -24.06 15.68
N ALA A 344 -21.29 -23.64 16.94
CA ALA A 344 -22.62 -23.58 17.56
C ALA A 344 -23.53 -22.52 16.90
N GLY A 345 -22.97 -21.39 16.47
CA GLY A 345 -23.65 -20.39 15.64
C GLY A 345 -23.99 -20.87 14.21
N VAL A 346 -23.14 -21.74 13.62
CA VAL A 346 -23.39 -22.41 12.32
C VAL A 346 -24.67 -23.23 12.34
N VAL A 347 -25.02 -23.83 13.47
CA VAL A 347 -26.28 -24.60 13.63
C VAL A 347 -27.51 -23.70 13.51
N LEU A 348 -27.38 -22.39 13.77
CA LEU A 348 -28.50 -21.45 13.80
C LEU A 348 -28.68 -20.68 12.47
N ASN A 349 -27.63 -20.49 11.65
CA ASN A 349 -27.76 -20.07 10.24
C ASN A 349 -26.46 -20.35 9.40
N PRO A 350 -26.38 -21.47 8.67
CA PRO A 350 -25.13 -21.91 8.02
C PRO A 350 -24.67 -21.03 6.84
N VAL A 351 -25.59 -20.29 6.21
CA VAL A 351 -25.29 -19.45 5.03
C VAL A 351 -24.47 -18.22 5.42
N PHE A 352 -24.77 -17.59 6.55
CA PHE A 352 -24.06 -16.41 7.03
C PHE A 352 -22.62 -16.75 7.44
N THR A 353 -22.42 -17.84 8.19
CA THR A 353 -21.08 -18.24 8.65
C THR A 353 -20.19 -18.66 7.49
N LEU A 354 -20.75 -19.34 6.48
CA LEU A 354 -20.02 -19.65 5.25
C LEU A 354 -19.62 -18.37 4.51
N LEU A 355 -20.53 -17.41 4.33
CA LEU A 355 -20.21 -16.11 3.71
C LEU A 355 -19.15 -15.33 4.48
N TYR A 356 -19.20 -15.30 5.81
CA TYR A 356 -18.24 -14.62 6.66
C TYR A 356 -16.85 -15.27 6.62
N ILE A 357 -16.77 -16.60 6.66
CA ILE A 357 -15.51 -17.33 6.52
C ILE A 357 -14.93 -17.12 5.12
N PHE A 358 -15.76 -17.19 4.08
CA PHE A 358 -15.33 -17.03 2.70
C PHE A 358 -14.87 -15.60 2.41
N SER A 359 -15.58 -14.59 2.90
CA SER A 359 -15.19 -13.17 2.80
C SER A 359 -13.87 -12.90 3.52
N SER A 360 -13.71 -13.45 4.73
CA SER A 360 -12.49 -13.35 5.51
C SER A 360 -11.29 -13.99 4.81
N LEU A 361 -11.48 -15.15 4.16
CA LEU A 361 -10.44 -15.83 3.37
C LEU A 361 -10.06 -15.04 2.11
N ILE A 362 -11.03 -14.45 1.40
CA ILE A 362 -10.79 -13.62 0.21
C ILE A 362 -10.01 -12.36 0.59
N VAL A 363 -10.44 -11.65 1.64
CA VAL A 363 -9.77 -10.43 2.13
C VAL A 363 -8.39 -10.76 2.72
N ALA A 364 -8.22 -11.93 3.35
CA ALA A 364 -6.92 -12.36 3.90
C ALA A 364 -5.92 -12.68 2.79
N ARG A 365 -6.42 -13.16 1.64
CA ARG A 365 -5.60 -13.42 0.45
C ARG A 365 -5.25 -12.13 -0.29
N SER A 366 -6.16 -11.16 -0.38
CA SER A 366 -5.94 -9.90 -1.13
C SER A 366 -5.02 -8.91 -0.39
N THR A 367 -5.07 -8.86 0.94
CA THR A 367 -4.29 -7.89 1.73
C THR A 367 -2.79 -8.22 1.83
N ARG A 368 -2.34 -9.42 1.42
CA ARG A 368 -1.02 -10.02 1.72
C ARG A 368 0.26 -9.19 1.50
N ARG A 369 0.21 -7.98 0.93
CA ARG A 369 1.42 -7.27 0.47
C ARG A 369 1.51 -5.78 0.78
N GLU A 370 0.57 -5.19 1.52
CA GLU A 370 0.53 -3.74 1.61
C GLU A 370 1.00 -3.19 2.96
N PRO A 371 1.94 -2.23 2.96
CA PRO A 371 2.24 -1.45 4.15
C PRO A 371 0.99 -0.70 4.63
N GLY A 372 0.95 -0.36 5.92
CA GLY A 372 -0.18 0.38 6.49
C GLY A 372 -0.41 1.73 5.80
N TYR A 373 -1.56 2.35 6.07
CA TYR A 373 -1.95 3.60 5.44
C TYR A 373 -2.39 4.62 6.49
N TRP A 374 -1.80 5.81 6.45
CA TRP A 374 -2.05 6.89 7.42
C TRP A 374 -1.76 6.43 8.86
N ILE A 375 -2.80 6.25 9.68
CA ILE A 375 -2.71 5.71 11.05
C ILE A 375 -3.11 4.24 11.13
N LEU A 376 -3.62 3.66 10.04
CA LEU A 376 -4.17 2.31 10.00
C LEU A 376 -3.07 1.31 9.65
N GLY A 377 -2.75 0.43 10.58
CA GLY A 377 -1.88 -0.71 10.33
C GLY A 377 -2.56 -1.82 9.52
N TYR A 378 -1.78 -2.82 9.13
CA TYR A 378 -2.23 -3.97 8.34
C TYR A 378 -3.46 -4.69 8.92
N ALA A 379 -3.48 -4.95 10.23
CA ALA A 379 -4.58 -5.62 10.92
C ALA A 379 -5.85 -4.77 10.88
N SER A 380 -5.74 -3.45 11.07
CA SER A 380 -6.89 -2.54 10.95
C SER A 380 -7.44 -2.52 9.54
N ILE A 381 -6.58 -2.42 8.52
CA ILE A 381 -7.00 -2.46 7.11
C ILE A 381 -7.69 -3.78 6.79
N PHE A 382 -7.14 -4.89 7.27
CA PHE A 382 -7.74 -6.22 7.12
C PHE A 382 -9.13 -6.29 7.75
N MET A 383 -9.27 -5.88 9.01
CA MET A 383 -10.55 -5.87 9.74
C MET A 383 -11.60 -4.99 9.05
N LEU A 384 -11.21 -3.79 8.62
CA LEU A 384 -12.10 -2.90 7.85
C LEU A 384 -12.51 -3.52 6.51
N GLY A 385 -11.59 -4.20 5.83
CA GLY A 385 -11.89 -4.93 4.59
C GLY A 385 -12.91 -6.05 4.80
N VAL A 386 -12.75 -6.85 5.87
CA VAL A 386 -13.69 -7.91 6.24
C VAL A 386 -15.07 -7.32 6.56
N ASN A 387 -15.12 -6.29 7.40
CA ASN A 387 -16.36 -5.60 7.77
C ASN A 387 -17.08 -5.00 6.56
N SER A 388 -16.33 -4.41 5.62
CA SER A 388 -16.88 -3.85 4.39
C SER A 388 -17.51 -4.91 3.51
N PHE A 389 -16.87 -6.07 3.35
CA PHE A 389 -17.46 -7.15 2.57
C PHE A 389 -18.73 -7.70 3.24
N ASN A 390 -18.73 -7.76 4.57
CA ASN A 390 -19.88 -8.21 5.34
C ASN A 390 -21.05 -7.20 5.35
N THR A 391 -20.87 -5.96 4.87
CA THR A 391 -22.00 -5.02 4.74
C THR A 391 -23.08 -5.53 3.78
N LEU A 392 -22.75 -6.38 2.81
CA LEU A 392 -23.76 -7.04 1.97
C LEU A 392 -24.65 -7.99 2.77
N ALA A 393 -24.14 -8.57 3.86
CA ALA A 393 -24.92 -9.41 4.76
C ALA A 393 -25.97 -8.60 5.55
N VAL A 394 -25.82 -7.28 5.64
CA VAL A 394 -26.83 -6.38 6.24
C VAL A 394 -28.13 -6.41 5.45
N LEU A 395 -28.07 -6.58 4.13
CA LEU A 395 -29.28 -6.71 3.29
C LEU A 395 -30.06 -8.00 3.60
N LEU A 396 -29.36 -9.04 4.04
CA LEU A 396 -29.94 -10.34 4.39
C LEU A 396 -30.37 -10.39 5.86
N ASN A 397 -29.67 -9.65 6.74
CA ASN A 397 -29.95 -9.59 8.17
C ASN A 397 -29.50 -8.22 8.71
N PRO A 398 -30.41 -7.21 8.71
CA PRO A 398 -30.10 -5.84 9.12
C PRO A 398 -29.45 -5.70 10.50
N PRO A 399 -29.83 -6.49 11.54
CA PRO A 399 -29.12 -6.51 12.83
C PRO A 399 -27.61 -6.74 12.76
N ILE A 400 -27.09 -7.40 11.72
CA ILE A 400 -25.65 -7.59 11.52
C ILE A 400 -24.93 -6.26 11.27
N SER A 401 -25.66 -5.22 10.80
CA SER A 401 -25.10 -3.88 10.64
C SER A 401 -24.55 -3.35 11.95
N LEU A 402 -25.17 -3.73 13.08
CA LEU A 402 -24.74 -3.32 14.41
C LEU A 402 -23.35 -3.92 14.71
N CYS A 403 -23.19 -5.23 14.57
CA CYS A 403 -21.92 -5.92 14.79
C CYS A 403 -20.79 -5.38 13.89
N ILE A 404 -21.09 -5.15 12.61
CA ILE A 404 -20.14 -4.62 11.64
C ILE A 404 -19.74 -3.18 11.99
N THR A 405 -20.71 -2.34 12.34
CA THR A 405 -20.47 -0.92 12.67
C THR A 405 -19.69 -0.81 13.98
N THR A 406 -20.03 -1.58 15.01
CA THR A 406 -19.29 -1.62 16.28
C THR A 406 -17.87 -2.11 16.09
N SER A 407 -17.66 -3.20 15.34
CA SER A 407 -16.32 -3.72 15.02
C SER A 407 -15.48 -2.69 14.26
N THR A 408 -16.10 -1.95 13.34
CA THR A 408 -15.45 -0.91 12.53
C THR A 408 -15.03 0.28 13.39
N VAL A 409 -15.94 0.84 14.17
CA VAL A 409 -15.65 1.95 15.09
C VAL A 409 -14.58 1.55 16.10
N PHE A 410 -14.69 0.35 16.67
CA PHE A 410 -13.71 -0.18 17.60
C PHE A 410 -12.31 -0.30 16.98
N THR A 411 -12.21 -0.84 15.77
CA THR A 411 -10.93 -0.98 15.04
C THR A 411 -10.29 0.39 14.79
N LEU A 412 -11.07 1.38 14.37
CA LEU A 412 -10.59 2.75 14.13
C LEU A 412 -10.09 3.40 15.43
N LEU A 413 -10.88 3.32 16.50
CA LEU A 413 -10.49 3.88 17.81
C LEU A 413 -9.23 3.22 18.36
N LEU A 414 -9.12 1.89 18.26
CA LEU A 414 -7.94 1.16 18.70
C LEU A 414 -6.70 1.57 17.89
N SER A 415 -6.84 1.73 16.58
CA SER A 415 -5.77 2.20 15.69
C SER A 415 -5.28 3.60 16.08
N VAL A 416 -6.19 4.51 16.41
CA VAL A 416 -5.88 5.89 16.86
C VAL A 416 -5.19 5.87 18.23
N LEU A 417 -5.72 5.09 19.17
CA LEU A 417 -5.17 5.01 20.52
C LEU A 417 -3.74 4.46 20.50
N ILE A 418 -3.51 3.35 19.79
CA ILE A 418 -2.18 2.76 19.62
C ILE A 418 -1.23 3.74 18.92
N TYR A 419 -1.70 4.48 17.91
CA TYR A 419 -0.90 5.50 17.24
C TYR A 419 -0.38 6.54 18.25
N ILE A 420 -1.29 7.09 19.06
CA ILE A 420 -0.96 8.14 20.05
C ILE A 420 -0.01 7.60 21.12
N MET A 421 -0.28 6.38 21.62
CA MET A 421 0.47 5.80 22.74
C MET A 421 1.86 5.28 22.33
N LYS A 422 1.99 4.64 21.15
CA LYS A 422 3.20 3.91 20.77
C LYS A 422 3.98 4.55 19.63
N LEU A 423 3.32 5.09 18.61
CA LEU A 423 3.99 5.51 17.37
C LEU A 423 4.29 7.02 17.29
N ARG A 424 3.45 7.86 17.91
CA ARG A 424 3.55 9.33 17.80
C ARG A 424 4.94 9.87 18.18
N GLY A 425 5.52 9.39 19.27
CA GLY A 425 6.80 9.87 19.81
C GLY A 425 8.06 9.34 19.12
N ILE A 426 7.94 8.41 18.16
CA ILE A 426 9.10 7.77 17.54
C ILE A 426 9.74 8.71 16.51
N ILE A 427 11.07 8.82 16.59
CA ILE A 427 11.90 9.62 15.70
C ILE A 427 12.80 8.68 14.90
N VAL A 428 12.92 8.97 13.59
CA VAL A 428 13.86 8.28 12.69
C VAL A 428 14.87 9.30 12.21
N THR A 429 16.16 9.04 12.46
CA THR A 429 17.27 9.91 12.05
C THR A 429 18.17 9.19 11.04
N PRO A 430 18.49 9.80 9.89
CA PRO A 430 19.41 9.21 8.92
C PRO A 430 20.84 9.19 9.47
N LEU A 431 21.56 8.09 9.28
CA LEU A 431 23.01 8.01 9.55
C LEU A 431 23.74 8.48 8.29
N SER A 432 24.29 9.70 8.35
CA SER A 432 25.09 10.45 7.35
C SER A 432 24.66 10.38 5.86
N THR A 433 24.48 11.56 5.27
CA THR A 433 23.86 11.76 3.95
C THR A 433 24.83 11.83 2.77
N ARG A 434 26.14 11.91 2.99
CA ARG A 434 27.17 11.92 1.95
C ARG A 434 28.29 10.93 2.26
N MET A 435 28.46 9.96 1.37
CA MET A 435 29.52 8.96 1.43
C MET A 435 30.29 8.99 0.12
N GLU A 436 31.62 9.00 0.21
CA GLU A 436 32.50 8.71 -0.91
C GLU A 436 32.86 7.23 -0.85
N VAL A 437 32.49 6.50 -1.90
CA VAL A 437 32.70 5.04 -1.98
C VAL A 437 33.18 4.68 -3.37
N TYR A 438 33.82 3.53 -3.51
CA TYR A 438 34.27 3.09 -4.82
C TYR A 438 33.10 2.47 -5.61
N ALA A 439 33.07 2.72 -6.92
CA ALA A 439 32.07 2.17 -7.81
C ALA A 439 32.08 0.62 -7.77
N GLY A 440 30.91 -0.01 -7.79
CA GLY A 440 30.76 -1.47 -7.63
C GLY A 440 30.78 -1.99 -6.19
N SER A 441 31.05 -1.14 -5.18
CA SER A 441 30.91 -1.53 -3.77
C SER A 441 29.44 -1.60 -3.34
N ASN A 442 29.17 -2.43 -2.33
CA ASN A 442 27.89 -2.44 -1.61
C ASN A 442 27.96 -1.45 -0.45
N ILE A 443 27.06 -0.48 -0.44
CA ILE A 443 26.92 0.49 0.66
C ILE A 443 25.82 0.05 1.62
N GLU A 444 26.00 0.33 2.91
CA GLU A 444 24.95 0.17 3.90
C GLU A 444 24.27 1.51 4.18
N LEU A 445 23.04 1.65 3.70
CA LEU A 445 22.21 2.82 3.98
C LEU A 445 21.52 2.64 5.33
N GLY A 446 22.04 3.32 6.35
CA GLY A 446 21.58 3.21 7.73
C GLY A 446 20.67 4.37 8.17
N PHE A 447 19.74 4.07 9.06
CA PHE A 447 19.04 5.06 9.86
C PHE A 447 18.82 4.53 11.28
N ASN A 448 18.80 5.43 12.26
CA ASN A 448 18.48 5.11 13.64
C ASN A 448 17.00 5.29 13.88
N VAL A 449 16.40 4.30 14.54
CA VAL A 449 15.01 4.36 15.00
C VAL A 449 15.07 4.42 16.52
N SER A 450 14.63 5.54 17.11
CA SER A 450 14.54 5.71 18.56
C SER A 450 13.09 5.51 19.00
N ALA A 451 12.79 4.34 19.57
CA ALA A 451 11.46 3.97 20.03
C ALA A 451 11.47 3.66 21.54
N SER A 452 10.47 4.15 22.26
CA SER A 452 10.25 3.84 23.68
C SER A 452 9.50 2.52 23.92
N SER A 453 9.06 1.86 22.84
CA SER A 453 8.37 0.59 22.88
C SER A 453 8.64 -0.19 21.58
N PRO A 454 8.51 -1.53 21.58
CA PRO A 454 8.80 -2.33 20.40
C PRO A 454 7.93 -1.92 19.21
N VAL A 455 8.56 -1.73 18.05
CA VAL A 455 7.91 -1.39 16.78
C VAL A 455 8.48 -2.18 15.62
N VAL A 456 7.66 -2.44 14.61
CA VAL A 456 8.09 -3.06 13.36
C VAL A 456 8.40 -1.94 12.38
N CYS A 457 9.68 -1.78 12.08
CA CYS A 457 10.16 -0.92 11.00
C CYS A 457 9.99 -1.64 9.66
N VAL A 458 9.31 -0.98 8.72
CA VAL A 458 9.08 -1.43 7.37
C VAL A 458 9.86 -0.53 6.43
N VAL A 459 10.79 -1.12 5.69
CA VAL A 459 11.63 -0.41 4.73
C VAL A 459 11.26 -0.87 3.34
N GLU A 460 10.65 0.03 2.56
CA GLU A 460 10.32 -0.17 1.17
C GLU A 460 11.40 0.49 0.31
N SER A 461 11.88 -0.27 -0.66
CA SER A 461 12.97 0.12 -1.54
C SER A 461 12.83 -0.64 -2.87
N ASP A 462 13.58 -0.26 -3.92
CA ASP A 462 13.43 -0.88 -5.26
C ASP A 462 13.66 -2.40 -5.31
N SER A 463 14.33 -2.98 -4.31
CA SER A 463 14.59 -4.43 -4.19
C SER A 463 13.51 -5.17 -3.42
N GLY A 464 12.49 -4.46 -2.93
CA GLY A 464 11.37 -5.00 -2.18
C GLY A 464 11.23 -4.42 -0.77
N ILE A 465 10.29 -5.01 -0.03
CA ILE A 465 9.89 -4.58 1.32
C ILE A 465 10.57 -5.48 2.35
N ARG A 466 11.28 -4.87 3.31
CA ARG A 466 11.88 -5.55 4.47
C ARG A 466 11.19 -5.14 5.76
N TYR A 467 11.13 -6.07 6.71
CA TYR A 467 10.52 -5.87 8.03
C TYR A 467 11.54 -6.19 9.12
N LYS A 468 11.75 -5.26 10.06
CA LYS A 468 12.64 -5.45 11.20
C LYS A 468 11.93 -5.02 12.49
N LEU A 469 11.98 -5.85 13.53
CA LEU A 469 11.48 -5.48 14.86
C LEU A 469 12.58 -4.68 15.57
N VAL A 470 12.22 -3.49 16.07
CA VAL A 470 13.09 -2.57 16.80
C VAL A 470 12.51 -2.43 18.21
N GLU A 471 13.25 -2.83 19.24
CA GLU A 471 12.75 -2.82 20.62
C GLU A 471 13.02 -1.50 21.36
N ASN A 472 14.15 -0.86 21.09
CA ASN A 472 14.60 0.38 21.74
C ASN A 472 15.17 1.36 20.68
N GLU A 473 16.45 1.72 20.82
CA GLU A 473 17.23 2.42 19.82
C GLU A 473 18.08 1.42 19.05
N GLU A 474 17.76 1.24 17.77
CA GLU A 474 18.48 0.30 16.91
C GLU A 474 18.75 0.92 15.55
N THR A 475 19.93 0.63 15.02
CA THR A 475 20.29 0.95 13.65
C THR A 475 19.69 -0.08 12.70
N VAL A 476 19.00 0.41 11.68
CA VAL A 476 18.48 -0.41 10.57
C VAL A 476 19.26 -0.03 9.32
N SER A 477 19.96 -1.00 8.73
CA SER A 477 20.71 -0.80 7.49
C SER A 477 20.14 -1.64 6.34
N VAL A 478 20.20 -1.08 5.13
CA VAL A 478 19.88 -1.76 3.89
C VAL A 478 21.09 -1.70 2.96
N SER A 479 21.61 -2.86 2.59
CA SER A 479 22.73 -2.97 1.66
C SER A 479 22.29 -2.72 0.22
N ARG A 480 23.00 -1.85 -0.50
CA ARG A 480 22.74 -1.49 -1.90
C ARG A 480 24.02 -1.41 -2.74
N PRO A 481 24.03 -1.96 -3.96
CA PRO A 481 25.15 -1.77 -4.87
C PRO A 481 25.14 -0.36 -5.45
N VAL A 482 26.32 0.19 -5.70
CA VAL A 482 26.52 1.46 -6.41
C VAL A 482 26.51 1.19 -7.91
N GLU A 483 25.55 1.79 -8.63
CA GLU A 483 25.22 1.41 -10.02
C GLU A 483 26.12 2.06 -11.06
N HIS A 484 26.56 3.30 -10.82
CA HIS A 484 27.42 4.03 -11.75
C HIS A 484 28.43 4.93 -11.04
N ILE A 485 29.46 5.38 -11.78
CA ILE A 485 30.45 6.35 -11.29
C ILE A 485 29.79 7.73 -11.15
N GLY A 486 30.19 8.52 -10.14
CA GLY A 486 29.61 9.82 -9.82
C GLY A 486 28.44 9.78 -8.84
N LEU A 487 27.55 10.76 -8.90
CA LEU A 487 26.49 10.95 -7.91
C LEU A 487 25.35 9.91 -8.07
N ASN A 488 25.24 8.99 -7.12
CA ASN A 488 24.14 8.03 -7.01
C ASN A 488 23.14 8.53 -5.96
N LYS A 489 21.84 8.44 -6.28
CA LYS A 489 20.76 8.81 -5.36
C LYS A 489 19.94 7.59 -5.00
N PHE A 490 19.89 7.27 -3.71
CA PHE A 490 19.08 6.17 -3.19
C PHE A 490 17.92 6.72 -2.38
N THR A 491 16.72 6.18 -2.58
CA THR A 491 15.54 6.55 -1.80
C THR A 491 15.03 5.33 -1.03
N LEU A 492 14.78 5.53 0.27
CA LEU A 492 14.19 4.53 1.15
C LEU A 492 12.89 5.11 1.70
N ARG A 493 11.78 4.39 1.50
CA ARG A 493 10.51 4.73 2.15
C ARG A 493 10.42 3.98 3.46
N ILE A 494 10.19 4.71 4.54
CA ILE A 494 10.17 4.14 5.89
C ILE A 494 8.79 4.27 6.48
N GLY A 495 8.26 3.14 6.93
CA GLY A 495 7.05 3.07 7.71
C GLY A 495 7.31 2.41 9.06
N LEU A 496 6.57 2.84 10.07
CA LEU A 496 6.59 2.23 11.39
C LEU A 496 5.21 1.64 11.66
N MET A 497 5.19 0.40 12.12
CA MET A 497 3.98 -0.31 12.48
C MET A 497 4.12 -0.77 13.92
N ASP A 498 3.04 -0.72 14.69
CA ASP A 498 3.05 -1.34 16.00
C ASP A 498 3.16 -2.88 15.83
N PRO A 499 3.70 -3.63 16.81
CA PRO A 499 3.87 -5.07 16.69
C PRO A 499 2.56 -5.79 16.40
N SER A 500 1.43 -5.22 16.84
CA SER A 500 0.10 -5.77 16.60
C SER A 500 -0.54 -5.44 15.26
N GLY A 501 0.08 -4.55 14.50
CA GLY A 501 -0.35 -4.21 13.15
C GLY A 501 -1.66 -3.42 13.09
N TYR A 502 -2.17 -2.88 14.19
CA TYR A 502 -3.37 -2.05 14.18
C TYR A 502 -3.08 -0.62 13.74
N SER A 503 -1.88 -0.12 13.99
CA SER A 503 -1.48 1.26 13.76
C SER A 503 -0.27 1.36 12.86
N TRP A 504 -0.24 2.44 12.08
CA TRP A 504 0.83 2.76 11.13
C TRP A 504 1.28 4.20 11.31
N LYS A 505 2.54 4.49 11.00
CA LYS A 505 3.09 5.83 10.88
C LYS A 505 4.02 5.86 9.68
N ASP A 506 3.66 6.65 8.67
CA ASP A 506 4.56 6.91 7.54
C ASP A 506 5.62 7.95 7.97
N MET A 507 6.89 7.59 7.86
CA MET A 507 8.02 8.48 8.16
C MET A 507 8.52 9.21 6.91
N GLY A 508 7.98 8.90 5.73
CA GLY A 508 8.34 9.52 4.47
C GLY A 508 9.54 8.89 3.79
N LEU A 509 10.17 9.66 2.90
CA LEU A 509 11.29 9.25 2.07
C LEU A 509 12.60 9.77 2.65
N LEU A 510 13.53 8.87 2.96
CA LEU A 510 14.93 9.21 3.19
C LEU A 510 15.70 9.12 1.88
N SER A 511 16.41 10.19 1.54
CA SER A 511 17.27 10.26 0.37
C SER A 511 18.73 10.29 0.78
N TYR A 512 19.52 9.40 0.18
CA TYR A 512 20.97 9.32 0.39
C TYR A 512 21.69 9.66 -0.91
N GLU A 513 22.68 10.54 -0.82
CA GLU A 513 23.50 10.94 -1.95
C GLU A 513 24.91 10.36 -1.77
N VAL A 514 25.31 9.49 -2.68
CA VAL A 514 26.57 8.76 -2.59
C VAL A 514 27.40 9.08 -3.82
N ASN A 515 28.60 9.61 -3.62
CA ASN A 515 29.51 9.90 -4.72
C ASN A 515 30.43 8.70 -4.94
N ALA A 516 30.25 8.05 -6.07
CA ALA A 516 31.00 6.87 -6.45
C ALA A 516 32.30 7.27 -7.17
N LEU A 517 33.44 6.98 -6.54
CA LEU A 517 34.75 7.17 -7.13
C LEU A 517 35.12 5.97 -8.01
N PRO A 518 35.82 6.18 -9.14
CA PRO A 518 36.31 5.08 -9.96
C PRO A 518 37.36 4.25 -9.20
N LEU A 519 37.36 2.93 -9.37
CA LEU A 519 38.34 1.99 -8.80
C LEU A 519 39.77 2.35 -9.18
N THR A 520 39.98 2.85 -10.40
CA THR A 520 41.28 3.36 -10.87
C THR A 520 41.85 4.45 -9.96
N SER A 521 41.02 5.30 -9.34
CA SER A 521 41.51 6.38 -8.46
C SER A 521 42.32 5.88 -7.26
N LYS A 522 41.87 4.78 -6.63
CA LYS A 522 42.57 4.12 -5.51
C LYS A 522 43.95 3.62 -5.92
N MET A 523 44.06 3.12 -7.16
CA MET A 523 45.30 2.61 -7.70
C MET A 523 46.23 3.73 -8.15
N LEU A 524 45.70 4.81 -8.71
CA LEU A 524 46.47 6.00 -9.06
C LEU A 524 47.09 6.68 -7.84
N GLU A 525 46.41 6.66 -6.69
CA GLU A 525 47.00 7.14 -5.44
C GLU A 525 48.25 6.33 -5.06
N LYS A 526 48.16 4.99 -5.10
CA LYS A 526 49.31 4.10 -4.87
C LYS A 526 50.42 4.27 -5.91
N ALA A 527 50.06 4.41 -7.18
CA ALA A 527 51.00 4.66 -8.27
C ALA A 527 51.74 5.99 -8.07
N GLY A 528 51.02 7.04 -7.68
CA GLY A 528 51.62 8.34 -7.38
C GLY A 528 52.62 8.28 -6.23
N LEU A 529 52.37 7.46 -5.20
CA LEU A 529 53.34 7.23 -4.12
C LEU A 529 54.60 6.52 -4.60
N LEU A 530 54.48 5.50 -5.46
CA LEU A 530 55.62 4.77 -6.02
C LEU A 530 56.44 5.60 -7.03
N LEU A 531 55.77 6.42 -7.83
CA LEU A 531 56.41 7.31 -8.80
C LEU A 531 57.03 8.57 -8.15
N LYS A 532 56.76 8.82 -6.87
CA LYS A 532 57.26 10.01 -6.16
C LYS A 532 58.80 10.00 -6.10
N GLY A 533 59.43 10.97 -6.74
CA GLY A 533 60.90 11.08 -6.83
C GLY A 533 61.53 10.34 -8.02
N SER A 534 60.73 9.67 -8.85
CA SER A 534 61.17 9.08 -10.12
C SER A 534 61.10 10.09 -11.26
N ASP A 535 62.11 10.13 -12.13
CA ASP A 535 62.07 10.92 -13.37
C ASP A 535 61.28 10.17 -14.45
N ILE A 536 59.96 10.41 -14.48
CA ILE A 536 59.04 9.77 -15.43
C ILE A 536 59.50 10.01 -16.87
N GLY A 537 60.01 11.21 -17.19
CA GLY A 537 60.46 11.54 -18.55
C GLY A 537 61.62 10.67 -19.01
N ARG A 538 62.57 10.37 -18.11
CA ARG A 538 63.68 9.45 -18.39
C ARG A 538 63.23 8.00 -18.50
N LEU A 539 62.30 7.56 -17.67
CA LEU A 539 61.78 6.19 -17.70
C LEU A 539 60.98 5.88 -18.97
N LEU A 540 60.28 6.88 -19.53
CA LEU A 540 59.52 6.75 -20.77
C LEU A 540 60.39 6.51 -22.01
N GLN A 541 61.67 6.90 -21.99
CA GLN A 541 62.61 6.65 -23.09
C GLN A 541 62.88 5.16 -23.33
N TYR A 542 62.69 4.33 -22.30
CA TYR A 542 62.85 2.88 -22.36
C TYR A 542 61.54 2.16 -22.67
N VAL A 543 60.44 2.89 -22.87
CA VAL A 543 59.16 2.34 -23.32
C VAL A 543 59.09 2.44 -24.83
N SER A 544 58.71 1.35 -25.49
CA SER A 544 58.40 1.30 -26.91
C SER A 544 56.91 1.02 -27.09
N ILE A 545 56.30 1.70 -28.06
CA ILE A 545 54.88 1.53 -28.39
C ILE A 545 54.74 1.14 -29.86
N THR A 546 53.93 0.13 -30.14
CA THR A 546 53.48 -0.21 -31.49
C THR A 546 51.96 -0.17 -31.53
N VAL A 547 51.37 0.57 -32.47
CA VAL A 547 49.92 0.55 -32.70
C VAL A 547 49.61 -0.22 -33.98
N LEU A 548 48.74 -1.20 -33.86
CA LEU A 548 48.16 -1.95 -34.96
C LEU A 548 46.70 -1.50 -35.16
N MET A 549 46.28 -1.42 -36.42
CA MET A 549 44.90 -1.13 -36.80
C MET A 549 44.33 -2.32 -37.57
N ARG A 550 43.12 -2.72 -37.21
CA ARG A 550 42.34 -3.73 -37.90
C ARG A 550 41.62 -3.13 -39.10
N ILE A 551 41.73 -3.79 -40.26
CA ILE A 551 40.94 -3.45 -41.45
C ILE A 551 39.59 -4.18 -41.38
N GLU A 552 38.49 -3.42 -41.45
CA GLU A 552 37.12 -3.94 -41.31
C GLU A 552 36.76 -5.03 -42.34
N GLU A 553 37.23 -4.91 -43.58
CA GLU A 553 36.90 -5.84 -44.68
C GLU A 553 37.66 -7.17 -44.62
N THR A 554 38.86 -7.19 -44.02
CA THR A 554 39.77 -8.37 -44.09
C THR A 554 40.15 -8.93 -42.73
N GLY A 555 39.84 -8.22 -41.63
CA GLY A 555 40.26 -8.61 -40.27
C GLY A 555 41.76 -8.47 -39.99
N ARG A 556 42.57 -8.22 -41.03
CA ARG A 556 44.05 -8.16 -40.96
C ARG A 556 44.54 -6.98 -40.14
N LEU A 557 45.59 -7.23 -39.35
CA LEU A 557 46.25 -6.20 -38.54
C LEU A 557 47.44 -5.58 -39.28
N ILE A 558 47.43 -4.25 -39.40
CA ILE A 558 48.49 -3.45 -40.02
C ILE A 558 49.11 -2.50 -38.99
N ARG A 559 50.44 -2.42 -38.98
CA ARG A 559 51.21 -1.46 -38.17
C ARG A 559 51.03 -0.03 -38.69
N LEU A 560 50.70 0.89 -37.80
CA LEU A 560 50.64 2.32 -38.11
C LEU A 560 52.04 2.93 -38.06
N GLY A 561 52.43 3.65 -39.12
CA GLY A 561 53.68 4.40 -39.17
C GLY A 561 53.64 5.68 -38.33
N GLU A 562 54.81 6.21 -37.97
CA GLU A 562 54.98 7.37 -37.08
C GLU A 562 54.25 8.64 -37.57
N GLU A 563 54.22 8.88 -38.88
CA GLU A 563 53.51 10.03 -39.47
C GLU A 563 52.01 9.96 -39.18
N ARG A 564 51.42 8.76 -39.34
CA ARG A 564 50.00 8.50 -39.08
C ARG A 564 49.69 8.50 -37.58
N LEU A 565 50.62 8.04 -36.74
CA LEU A 565 50.51 8.14 -35.28
C LEU A 565 50.52 9.59 -34.81
N THR A 566 51.39 10.42 -35.40
CA THR A 566 51.47 11.86 -35.10
C THR A 566 50.21 12.59 -35.56
N GLU A 567 49.65 12.21 -36.71
CA GLU A 567 48.37 12.73 -37.18
C GLU A 567 47.22 12.35 -36.24
N ILE A 568 47.15 11.09 -35.82
CA ILE A 568 46.13 10.58 -34.89
C ILE A 568 46.25 11.28 -33.52
N ALA A 569 47.48 11.47 -33.01
CA ALA A 569 47.75 12.16 -31.76
C ALA A 569 47.32 13.64 -31.79
N ARG A 570 47.46 14.32 -32.94
CA ARG A 570 47.08 15.74 -33.15
C ARG A 570 45.59 15.95 -33.42
N ARG A 571 44.96 15.09 -34.23
CA ARG A 571 43.54 15.23 -34.62
C ARG A 571 42.54 14.70 -33.59
N GLY A 572 42.98 13.89 -32.63
CA GLY A 572 42.10 13.31 -31.61
C GLY A 572 41.04 12.39 -32.23
N VAL A 573 41.47 11.47 -33.10
CA VAL A 573 40.58 10.53 -33.80
C VAL A 573 40.18 9.40 -32.85
N GLY A 574 38.88 9.23 -32.63
CA GLY A 574 38.32 8.26 -31.67
C GLY A 574 37.92 8.90 -30.35
N LYS A 575 36.95 9.83 -30.41
CA LYS A 575 36.54 10.67 -29.27
C LYS A 575 35.71 9.94 -28.21
N GLU A 576 35.32 8.69 -28.43
CA GLU A 576 34.37 8.00 -27.54
C GLU A 576 34.88 6.59 -27.21
N GLY A 577 34.73 6.18 -25.95
CA GLY A 577 34.97 4.82 -25.50
C GLY A 577 36.41 4.42 -25.26
N ALA A 578 36.64 3.10 -25.11
CA ALA A 578 37.93 2.50 -24.79
C ALA A 578 39.05 2.81 -25.81
N SER A 579 38.71 3.08 -27.08
CA SER A 579 39.70 3.47 -28.09
C SER A 579 40.33 4.83 -27.81
N SER A 580 39.62 5.72 -27.10
CA SER A 580 40.18 7.01 -26.68
C SER A 580 41.41 6.79 -25.79
N ILE A 581 41.38 5.80 -24.90
CA ILE A 581 42.47 5.50 -23.96
C ILE A 581 43.74 5.12 -24.71
N ILE A 582 43.65 4.25 -25.72
CA ILE A 582 44.81 3.91 -26.56
C ILE A 582 45.39 5.16 -27.21
N MET A 583 44.54 6.05 -27.72
CA MET A 583 45.00 7.28 -28.37
C MET A 583 45.62 8.29 -27.40
N GLU A 584 45.15 8.33 -26.16
CA GLU A 584 45.75 9.15 -25.11
C GLU A 584 47.10 8.61 -24.65
N VAL A 585 47.24 7.29 -24.52
CA VAL A 585 48.54 6.65 -24.24
C VAL A 585 49.55 6.97 -25.34
N VAL A 586 49.13 6.87 -26.62
CA VAL A 586 49.97 7.25 -27.77
C VAL A 586 50.32 8.74 -27.72
N ARG A 587 49.33 9.61 -27.46
CA ARG A 587 49.56 11.06 -27.39
C ARG A 587 50.56 11.41 -26.29
N GLU A 588 50.38 10.86 -25.09
CA GLU A 588 51.25 11.15 -23.95
C GLU A 588 52.67 10.65 -24.18
N TYR A 589 52.81 9.45 -24.75
CA TYR A 589 54.12 8.95 -25.18
C TYR A 589 54.81 9.90 -26.17
N MET A 590 54.11 10.31 -27.24
CA MET A 590 54.66 11.25 -28.24
C MET A 590 54.94 12.64 -27.64
N SER A 591 54.13 13.09 -26.67
CA SER A 591 54.33 14.37 -25.97
C SER A 591 55.60 14.34 -25.12
N SER A 592 55.86 13.21 -24.45
CA SER A 592 57.03 13.01 -23.58
C SER A 592 58.34 12.92 -24.37
N LEU A 593 58.33 12.30 -25.56
CA LEU A 593 59.45 12.29 -26.49
C LEU A 593 59.75 13.70 -27.03
N GLY A 594 58.72 14.52 -27.25
CA GLY A 594 58.86 15.91 -27.71
C GLY A 594 59.34 16.90 -26.63
N LYS A 595 59.07 16.64 -25.35
CA LYS A 595 59.51 17.49 -24.22
C LYS A 595 60.96 17.25 -23.79
N GLY A 596 61.60 16.17 -24.27
CA GLY A 596 62.95 15.75 -23.89
C GLY A 596 64.11 16.14 -24.81
N VAL A 597 63.88 16.90 -25.90
CA VAL A 597 64.95 17.21 -26.87
C VAL A 597 65.08 18.71 -27.11
N ALA A 598 65.43 19.43 -26.05
CA ALA A 598 66.18 20.68 -26.15
C ALA A 598 67.64 20.40 -25.79
N GLY A 599 68.41 19.94 -26.78
CA GLY A 599 69.86 20.08 -26.85
C GLY A 599 70.70 19.57 -25.67
N MET A 600 70.91 18.26 -25.59
CA MET A 600 72.12 17.70 -24.96
C MET A 600 72.48 16.36 -25.63
N ARG A 601 73.34 16.41 -26.65
CA ARG A 601 74.06 15.21 -27.11
C ARG A 601 75.19 14.97 -26.11
N ILE A 602 75.08 13.93 -25.32
CA ILE A 602 76.19 13.40 -24.51
C ILE A 602 76.86 12.32 -25.37
N GLY A 603 78.00 12.68 -25.94
CA GLY A 603 78.94 11.75 -26.56
C GLY A 603 80.34 12.30 -26.31
N ASP A 604 81.25 11.46 -25.83
CA ASP A 604 82.62 11.89 -25.54
C ASP A 604 83.33 12.29 -26.83
N TYR A 605 83.92 13.49 -26.85
CA TYR A 605 84.65 14.01 -28.00
C TYR A 605 85.96 13.23 -28.17
N ARG A 606 86.03 12.38 -29.21
CA ARG A 606 87.23 11.57 -29.47
C ARG A 606 88.15 12.12 -30.57
N GLY A 607 87.68 13.04 -31.42
CA GLY A 607 88.54 13.59 -32.47
C GLY A 607 87.81 14.31 -33.60
N VAL A 608 88.48 14.34 -34.76
CA VAL A 608 87.97 14.97 -35.97
C VAL A 608 88.27 14.10 -37.19
N ARG A 609 87.38 14.14 -38.20
CA ARG A 609 87.55 13.51 -39.52
C ARG A 609 87.30 14.52 -40.64
N LEU A 610 87.62 14.17 -41.89
CA LEU A 610 87.24 14.95 -43.07
C LEU A 610 85.71 15.02 -43.21
N TYR A 611 85.21 16.17 -43.64
CA TYR A 611 83.80 16.41 -43.88
C TYR A 611 83.27 15.48 -44.97
N GLU A 612 82.13 14.85 -44.71
CA GLU A 612 81.39 14.06 -45.69
C GLU A 612 80.07 14.76 -46.04
N PRO A 613 79.63 14.75 -47.32
CA PRO A 613 78.35 15.33 -47.71
C PRO A 613 77.18 14.72 -46.92
N GLY A 614 76.56 15.55 -46.08
CA GLY A 614 75.51 15.13 -45.14
C GLY A 614 75.81 15.52 -43.68
N ASP A 615 77.07 15.83 -43.36
CA ASP A 615 77.45 16.33 -42.04
C ASP A 615 76.84 17.72 -41.76
N SER A 616 76.38 17.94 -40.53
CA SER A 616 75.78 19.21 -40.10
C SER A 616 76.85 20.31 -39.99
N LEU A 617 76.47 21.55 -40.35
CA LEU A 617 77.34 22.73 -40.22
C LEU A 617 77.81 22.98 -38.76
N ARG A 618 77.06 22.48 -37.76
CA ARG A 618 77.44 22.55 -36.34
C ARG A 618 78.54 21.57 -35.95
N ASP A 619 78.71 20.49 -36.71
CA ASP A 619 79.70 19.46 -36.46
C ASP A 619 81.06 19.84 -37.08
N ILE A 620 81.14 20.92 -37.86
CA ILE A 620 82.40 21.44 -38.41
C ILE A 620 83.29 22.01 -37.30
N HIS A 621 84.53 21.52 -37.23
CA HIS A 621 85.57 22.05 -36.36
C HIS A 621 86.28 23.25 -37.03
N TRP A 622 85.61 24.41 -37.00
CA TRP A 622 86.02 25.63 -37.71
C TRP A 622 87.50 26.03 -37.50
N LYS A 623 88.03 25.90 -36.28
CA LYS A 623 89.43 26.25 -35.98
C LYS A 623 90.46 25.36 -36.72
N LYS A 624 90.15 24.09 -36.96
CA LYS A 624 91.03 23.16 -37.71
C LYS A 624 90.81 23.31 -39.21
N THR A 625 89.56 23.53 -39.61
CA THR A 625 89.21 23.80 -41.01
C THR A 625 89.95 25.04 -41.54
N LEU A 626 89.98 26.12 -40.76
CA LEU A 626 90.70 27.34 -41.12
C LEU A 626 92.23 27.20 -41.08
N GLY A 627 92.75 26.25 -40.30
CA GLY A 627 94.20 26.02 -40.16
C GLY A 627 94.81 25.11 -41.23
N ILE A 628 94.02 24.22 -41.81
CA ILE A 628 94.47 23.18 -42.77
C ILE A 628 93.87 23.42 -44.16
N LEU A 629 92.93 24.37 -44.28
CA LEU A 629 92.19 24.73 -45.52
C LEU A 629 91.35 23.58 -46.11
N GLU A 630 91.00 22.59 -45.29
CA GLU A 630 90.10 21.48 -45.63
C GLU A 630 88.96 21.40 -44.59
N LEU A 631 87.73 21.08 -45.02
CA LEU A 631 86.57 20.97 -44.13
C LEU A 631 86.68 19.74 -43.23
N ILE A 632 86.70 19.98 -41.91
CA ILE A 632 86.92 18.96 -40.89
C ILE A 632 85.70 18.92 -39.95
N ALA A 633 85.09 17.74 -39.78
CA ALA A 633 83.95 17.48 -38.89
C ALA A 633 84.40 16.77 -37.59
N LYS A 634 83.73 17.07 -36.47
CA LYS A 634 83.94 16.43 -35.16
C LYS A 634 83.30 15.03 -35.17
N THR A 635 83.99 14.05 -34.62
CA THR A 635 83.46 12.69 -34.45
C THR A 635 83.02 12.46 -33.01
N TYR A 636 81.79 11.97 -32.85
CA TYR A 636 81.19 11.53 -31.59
C TYR A 636 80.79 10.05 -31.77
N GLU A 637 81.23 9.17 -30.87
CA GLU A 637 80.69 7.79 -30.80
C GLU A 637 79.45 7.80 -29.90
N ALA A 638 78.36 7.21 -30.38
CA ALA A 638 77.27 6.77 -29.52
C ALA A 638 77.75 5.50 -28.81
N SER A 639 77.47 5.38 -27.51
CA SER A 639 77.74 4.14 -26.78
C SER A 639 76.96 2.99 -27.43
N GLU A 640 77.68 2.12 -28.15
CA GLU A 640 77.14 0.91 -28.75
C GLU A 640 76.68 -0.06 -27.65
N GLU A 641 75.45 -0.56 -27.88
CA GLU A 641 74.98 -1.93 -27.68
C GLU A 641 75.82 -2.83 -26.75
N HIS A 642 75.24 -3.14 -25.60
CA HIS A 642 75.62 -4.34 -24.87
C HIS A 642 75.27 -5.58 -25.71
N PRO A 643 76.22 -6.50 -25.94
CA PRO A 643 75.96 -7.71 -26.69
C PRO A 643 74.98 -8.61 -25.93
N ALA A 644 74.07 -9.20 -26.69
CA ALA A 644 73.12 -10.20 -26.25
C ALA A 644 73.82 -11.32 -25.47
N SER A 645 73.48 -11.47 -24.19
CA SER A 645 73.75 -12.70 -23.47
C SER A 645 72.74 -13.76 -23.91
N GLU A 646 73.21 -14.70 -24.72
CA GLU A 646 72.60 -16.02 -24.86
C GLU A 646 72.61 -16.71 -23.49
N GLY A 647 71.45 -17.21 -23.06
CA GLY A 647 71.32 -18.05 -21.86
C GLY A 647 70.42 -17.46 -20.78
N GLY A 648 69.11 -17.63 -20.93
CA GLY A 648 68.16 -17.37 -19.85
C GLY A 648 66.75 -17.18 -20.39
N VAL A 649 65.87 -18.14 -20.12
CA VAL A 649 64.41 -17.97 -20.22
C VAL A 649 64.00 -16.94 -19.15
N GLY A 650 64.28 -15.66 -19.43
CA GLY A 650 63.94 -14.54 -18.55
C GLY A 650 62.47 -14.22 -18.71
N GLY A 651 61.66 -14.74 -17.77
CA GLY A 651 60.23 -14.57 -17.71
C GLY A 651 59.81 -13.10 -17.73
N GLY A 652 59.22 -12.68 -18.85
CA GLY A 652 58.48 -11.42 -18.97
C GLY A 652 57.01 -11.81 -18.97
N VAL A 653 56.20 -11.11 -18.18
CA VAL A 653 54.75 -11.38 -18.08
C VAL A 653 54.06 -10.63 -19.22
N LEU A 654 53.40 -11.38 -20.10
CA LEU A 654 52.59 -10.85 -21.18
C LEU A 654 51.17 -10.58 -20.67
N VAL A 655 50.73 -9.33 -20.63
CA VAL A 655 49.36 -8.97 -20.25
C VAL A 655 48.59 -8.58 -21.50
N ILE A 656 47.54 -9.32 -21.83
CA ILE A 656 46.65 -8.99 -22.95
C ILE A 656 45.31 -8.54 -22.38
N ALA A 657 44.98 -7.28 -22.57
CA ALA A 657 43.77 -6.66 -22.03
C ALA A 657 42.82 -6.18 -23.14
N ASN A 658 41.60 -6.69 -23.15
CA ASN A 658 40.54 -6.20 -24.02
C ASN A 658 39.69 -5.18 -23.27
N LEU A 659 39.84 -3.91 -23.65
CA LEU A 659 39.18 -2.77 -23.02
C LEU A 659 37.78 -2.52 -23.58
N ASN A 660 37.31 -3.32 -24.54
CA ASN A 660 35.92 -3.23 -25.01
C ASN A 660 34.97 -3.57 -23.85
N SER A 661 34.21 -2.56 -23.43
CA SER A 661 33.34 -2.59 -22.26
C SER A 661 31.90 -2.24 -22.63
N THR A 662 30.97 -2.80 -21.88
CA THR A 662 29.52 -2.57 -22.02
C THR A 662 29.00 -1.47 -21.11
N SER A 663 29.82 -1.01 -20.16
CA SER A 663 29.51 0.11 -19.27
C SER A 663 30.79 0.86 -18.83
N PRO A 664 30.68 2.13 -18.39
CA PRO A 664 31.81 2.85 -17.77
C PRO A 664 32.37 2.16 -16.52
N LEU A 665 31.51 1.48 -15.76
CA LEU A 665 31.90 0.70 -14.58
C LEU A 665 32.80 -0.49 -14.98
N GLU A 666 32.43 -1.21 -16.03
CA GLU A 666 33.24 -2.31 -16.55
C GLU A 666 34.56 -1.80 -17.15
N LEU A 667 34.56 -0.66 -17.83
CA LEU A 667 35.79 -0.04 -18.35
C LEU A 667 36.77 0.33 -17.23
N ASP A 668 36.27 0.98 -16.18
CA ASP A 668 37.06 1.35 -15.00
C ASP A 668 37.63 0.12 -14.29
N ALA A 669 36.84 -0.94 -14.15
CA ALA A 669 37.28 -2.20 -13.58
C ALA A 669 38.36 -2.89 -14.45
N LEU A 670 38.26 -2.85 -15.78
CA LEU A 670 39.28 -3.36 -16.70
C LEU A 670 40.59 -2.58 -16.61
N LEU A 671 40.51 -1.25 -16.54
CA LEU A 671 41.67 -0.38 -16.38
C LEU A 671 42.32 -0.56 -15.01
N ALA A 672 41.51 -0.72 -13.96
CA ALA A 672 42.00 -1.07 -12.64
C ALA A 672 42.74 -2.42 -12.66
N ALA A 673 42.23 -3.43 -13.35
CA ALA A 673 42.92 -4.71 -13.51
C ALA A 673 44.28 -4.55 -14.21
N VAL A 674 44.34 -3.81 -15.32
CA VAL A 674 45.59 -3.51 -16.04
C VAL A 674 46.58 -2.76 -15.12
N LEU A 675 46.11 -1.69 -14.47
CA LEU A 675 46.94 -0.87 -13.60
C LEU A 675 47.44 -1.64 -12.39
N HIS A 676 46.63 -2.54 -11.82
CA HIS A 676 47.04 -3.44 -10.75
C HIS A 676 48.18 -4.36 -11.18
N HIS A 677 48.12 -4.97 -12.37
CA HIS A 677 49.22 -5.80 -12.88
C HIS A 677 50.50 -5.00 -13.10
N ILE A 678 50.39 -3.76 -13.61
CA ILE A 678 51.55 -2.87 -13.76
C ILE A 678 52.13 -2.52 -12.39
N LEU A 679 51.27 -2.10 -11.45
CA LEU A 679 51.64 -1.73 -10.09
C LEU A 679 52.34 -2.85 -9.32
N ASP A 680 51.79 -4.06 -9.38
CA ASP A 680 52.31 -5.22 -8.67
C ASP A 680 53.74 -5.53 -9.14
N ASN A 681 53.94 -5.59 -10.46
CA ASN A 681 55.27 -5.82 -11.04
C ASN A 681 56.23 -4.65 -10.78
N ALA A 682 55.79 -3.39 -10.92
CA ALA A 682 56.62 -2.22 -10.63
C ALA A 682 57.04 -2.13 -9.16
N SER A 683 56.19 -2.59 -8.24
CA SER A 683 56.48 -2.62 -6.80
C SER A 683 57.48 -3.71 -6.40
N VAL A 684 57.45 -4.86 -7.09
CA VAL A 684 58.34 -6.00 -6.82
C VAL A 684 59.69 -5.83 -7.52
N ASN A 685 59.69 -5.44 -8.80
CA ASN A 685 60.91 -5.23 -9.59
C ASN A 685 60.71 -4.09 -10.61
N PRO A 686 61.19 -2.87 -10.28
CA PRO A 686 61.05 -1.68 -11.13
C PRO A 686 61.54 -1.80 -12.58
N GLU A 687 62.60 -2.58 -12.80
CA GLU A 687 63.27 -2.79 -14.10
C GLU A 687 62.69 -3.98 -14.88
N PHE A 688 61.69 -4.66 -14.30
CA PHE A 688 61.06 -5.81 -14.93
C PHE A 688 60.42 -5.42 -16.26
N GLN A 689 60.76 -6.16 -17.32
CA GLN A 689 60.25 -5.89 -18.66
C GLN A 689 58.81 -6.36 -18.78
N LEU A 690 57.88 -5.41 -18.91
CA LEU A 690 56.47 -5.66 -19.14
C LEU A 690 56.16 -5.59 -20.64
N GLU A 691 55.37 -6.56 -21.10
CA GLU A 691 54.78 -6.56 -22.44
C GLU A 691 53.26 -6.49 -22.27
N ILE A 692 52.64 -5.37 -22.62
CA ILE A 692 51.21 -5.13 -22.46
C ILE A 692 50.57 -4.93 -23.82
N VAL A 693 49.52 -5.69 -24.10
CA VAL A 693 48.73 -5.61 -25.33
C VAL A 693 47.33 -5.12 -24.96
N LEU A 694 47.00 -3.87 -25.29
CA LEU A 694 45.66 -3.32 -25.11
C LEU A 694 44.86 -3.42 -26.41
N ILE A 695 43.65 -3.95 -26.35
CA ILE A 695 42.74 -4.08 -27.48
C ILE A 695 41.53 -3.19 -27.20
N ALA A 696 41.27 -2.22 -28.08
CA ALA A 696 40.08 -1.37 -27.98
C ALA A 696 39.54 -1.00 -29.38
N GLY A 697 38.32 -1.44 -29.67
CA GLY A 697 37.70 -1.33 -30.98
C GLY A 697 38.57 -1.97 -32.07
N ARG A 698 38.95 -1.17 -33.06
CA ARG A 698 39.83 -1.58 -34.18
C ARG A 698 41.33 -1.39 -33.91
N TYR A 699 41.71 -0.90 -32.73
CA TYR A 699 43.10 -0.59 -32.41
C TYR A 699 43.66 -1.59 -31.41
N ILE A 700 44.91 -1.98 -31.64
CA ILE A 700 45.68 -2.81 -30.71
C ILE A 700 46.99 -2.06 -30.42
N LEU A 701 47.26 -1.81 -29.15
CA LEU A 701 48.46 -1.15 -28.67
C LEU A 701 49.34 -2.18 -27.98
N VAL A 702 50.56 -2.36 -28.50
CA VAL A 702 51.62 -3.16 -27.87
C VAL A 702 52.58 -2.21 -27.19
N LEU A 703 52.75 -2.36 -25.88
CA LEU A 703 53.65 -1.58 -25.04
C LEU A 703 54.73 -2.52 -24.52
N LYS A 704 56.00 -2.14 -24.66
CA LYS A 704 57.13 -2.86 -24.07
C LYS A 704 58.06 -1.92 -23.34
N GLY A 705 58.49 -2.28 -22.13
CA GLY A 705 59.48 -1.51 -21.39
C GLY A 705 59.52 -1.87 -19.91
N PRO A 706 60.37 -1.17 -19.12
CA PRO A 706 60.45 -1.40 -17.68
C PRO A 706 59.14 -1.04 -16.98
N ALA A 707 58.77 -1.81 -15.97
CA ALA A 707 57.49 -1.70 -15.25
C ALA A 707 57.22 -0.28 -14.72
N MET A 708 58.25 0.42 -14.23
CA MET A 708 58.14 1.80 -13.78
C MET A 708 57.86 2.80 -14.91
N GLY A 709 58.45 2.61 -16.09
CA GLY A 709 58.19 3.45 -17.26
C GLY A 709 56.77 3.28 -17.78
N VAL A 710 56.30 2.03 -17.84
CA VAL A 710 54.91 1.73 -18.21
C VAL A 710 53.93 2.29 -17.17
N LEU A 711 54.23 2.19 -15.87
CA LEU A 711 53.41 2.78 -14.80
C LEU A 711 53.30 4.30 -14.92
N GLY A 712 54.41 4.98 -15.19
CA GLY A 712 54.45 6.44 -15.38
C GLY A 712 53.57 6.90 -16.55
N LEU A 713 53.60 6.15 -17.66
CA LEU A 713 52.77 6.43 -18.84
C LEU A 713 51.28 6.34 -18.51
N PHE A 714 50.84 5.25 -17.88
CA PHE A 714 49.43 5.07 -17.51
C PHE A 714 48.98 6.05 -16.43
N TYR A 715 49.86 6.39 -15.47
CA TYR A 715 49.55 7.37 -14.43
C TYR A 715 49.22 8.75 -15.01
N ASN A 716 50.00 9.26 -15.96
CA ASN A 716 49.74 10.55 -16.59
C ASN A 716 48.43 10.54 -17.39
N VAL A 717 48.19 9.48 -18.17
CA VAL A 717 46.99 9.35 -19.01
C VAL A 717 45.71 9.28 -18.17
N LEU A 718 45.68 8.43 -17.15
CA LEU A 718 44.48 8.19 -16.35
C LEU A 718 44.23 9.28 -15.30
N ARG A 719 45.23 10.08 -14.95
CA ARG A 719 45.07 11.24 -14.04
C ARG A 719 44.40 12.43 -14.73
N GLU A 720 44.69 12.66 -16.01
CA GLU A 720 44.26 13.88 -16.71
C GLU A 720 42.87 13.77 -17.35
N LYS A 721 42.34 12.56 -17.56
CA LYS A 721 41.10 12.35 -18.31
C LYS A 721 40.07 11.45 -17.61
N PRO A 722 38.77 11.82 -17.64
CA PRO A 722 37.71 10.96 -17.16
C PRO A 722 37.54 9.73 -18.05
N ILE A 723 37.11 8.62 -17.46
CA ILE A 723 36.86 7.36 -18.16
C ILE A 723 35.48 7.43 -18.83
N GLU A 724 35.44 7.35 -20.16
CA GLU A 724 34.20 7.33 -20.95
C GLU A 724 34.06 6.00 -21.70
N SER A 725 32.90 5.34 -21.61
CA SER A 725 32.58 4.11 -22.35
C SER A 725 31.60 4.39 -23.49
N THR A 726 31.70 3.63 -24.58
CA THR A 726 30.81 3.73 -25.76
C THR A 726 29.42 3.16 -25.50
N TYR A 727 29.29 2.27 -24.52
CA TYR A 727 28.09 1.47 -24.30
C TYR A 727 27.63 1.55 -22.84
N ASN A 728 26.33 1.31 -22.60
CA ASN A 728 25.74 1.22 -21.26
C ASN A 728 24.63 0.15 -21.21
N TYR A 729 24.99 -1.13 -21.16
CA TYR A 729 24.07 -2.26 -21.04
C TYR A 729 24.67 -3.43 -20.23
N ASN A 730 23.83 -4.27 -19.61
CA ASN A 730 24.26 -5.44 -18.84
C ASN A 730 24.43 -6.68 -19.74
N SER A 731 25.55 -7.40 -19.61
CA SER A 731 25.87 -8.63 -20.38
C SER A 731 25.52 -9.92 -19.63
N TYR A 732 25.36 -11.03 -20.38
CA TYR A 732 24.89 -12.33 -19.88
C TYR A 732 26.00 -13.16 -19.19
N ASN A 733 25.67 -13.85 -18.09
CA ASN A 733 26.64 -14.35 -17.10
C ASN A 733 26.92 -15.87 -17.16
N ARG A 734 27.79 -16.34 -18.07
CA ARG A 734 28.60 -17.56 -17.83
C ARG A 734 29.71 -17.74 -18.87
N TYR A 735 30.85 -18.29 -18.42
CA TYR A 735 31.97 -18.75 -19.24
C TYR A 735 31.69 -20.08 -19.96
N PRO A 736 32.00 -20.20 -21.26
CA PRO A 736 32.14 -21.47 -21.93
C PRO A 736 33.43 -22.18 -21.49
N GLU A 737 33.35 -23.42 -21.03
CA GLU A 737 34.53 -24.26 -20.75
C GLU A 737 35.25 -24.67 -22.06
N PRO A 738 36.55 -25.01 -22.03
CA PRO A 738 37.29 -25.42 -23.23
C PRO A 738 36.61 -26.54 -24.04
N VAL A 739 35.95 -27.47 -23.36
CA VAL A 739 35.17 -28.55 -23.99
C VAL A 739 33.90 -28.02 -24.66
N GLU A 740 33.27 -27.00 -24.09
CA GLU A 740 32.11 -26.32 -24.67
C GLU A 740 32.52 -25.50 -25.90
N VAL A 741 33.72 -24.90 -25.90
CA VAL A 741 34.31 -24.25 -27.08
C VAL A 741 34.59 -25.27 -28.19
N GLU A 742 35.15 -26.42 -27.85
CA GLU A 742 35.39 -27.52 -28.81
C GLU A 742 34.06 -28.04 -29.41
N TYR A 743 33.01 -28.12 -28.60
CA TYR A 743 31.66 -28.47 -29.05
C TYR A 743 31.06 -27.39 -29.97
N MET A 744 31.28 -26.09 -29.70
CA MET A 744 30.82 -24.98 -30.55
C MET A 744 31.53 -24.95 -31.92
N ILE A 745 32.73 -25.54 -32.02
CA ILE A 745 33.50 -25.66 -33.27
C ILE A 745 33.06 -26.88 -34.10
N SER A 746 32.43 -27.89 -33.48
CA SER A 746 31.76 -28.99 -34.18
C SER A 746 30.54 -28.49 -34.97
N PRO A 747 29.98 -29.20 -35.99
CA PRO A 747 29.01 -28.62 -36.93
C PRO A 747 27.65 -28.34 -36.27
N GLY A 748 27.57 -27.21 -35.57
CA GLY A 748 26.37 -26.61 -34.99
C GLY A 748 25.78 -25.50 -35.86
N PRO A 749 24.76 -24.77 -35.33
CA PRO A 749 23.93 -23.82 -36.09
C PRO A 749 24.74 -22.72 -36.80
N GLU A 750 24.27 -22.27 -37.97
CA GLU A 750 24.99 -21.32 -38.86
C GLU A 750 25.50 -20.04 -38.17
N VAL A 751 24.78 -19.50 -37.18
CA VAL A 751 25.17 -18.27 -36.45
C VAL A 751 26.45 -18.48 -35.63
N PHE A 752 26.65 -19.67 -35.06
CA PHE A 752 27.87 -19.99 -34.32
C PHE A 752 29.07 -20.19 -35.24
N LYS A 753 28.87 -20.65 -36.48
CA LYS A 753 29.94 -20.74 -37.49
C LYS A 753 30.49 -19.36 -37.88
N VAL A 754 29.63 -18.35 -38.00
CA VAL A 754 30.08 -16.98 -38.32
C VAL A 754 30.89 -16.39 -37.16
N LEU A 755 30.42 -16.54 -35.91
CA LEU A 755 31.12 -16.02 -34.73
C LEU A 755 32.46 -16.74 -34.47
N THR A 756 32.50 -18.06 -34.62
CA THR A 756 33.74 -18.84 -34.49
C THR A 756 34.75 -18.47 -35.56
N THR A 757 34.32 -18.27 -36.81
CA THR A 757 35.20 -17.81 -37.91
C THR A 757 35.83 -16.45 -37.60
N VAL A 758 35.04 -15.51 -37.06
CA VAL A 758 35.55 -14.18 -36.67
C VAL A 758 36.57 -14.28 -35.54
N PHE A 759 36.29 -15.03 -34.47
CA PHE A 759 37.23 -15.19 -33.36
C PHE A 759 38.48 -15.99 -33.74
N GLU A 760 38.37 -16.94 -34.67
CA GLU A 760 39.51 -17.67 -35.23
C GLU A 760 40.44 -16.75 -36.03
N ILE A 761 39.89 -15.94 -36.93
CA ILE A 761 40.67 -14.96 -37.70
C ILE A 761 41.37 -14.01 -36.73
N ASP A 762 40.64 -13.50 -35.73
CA ASP A 762 41.18 -12.61 -34.71
C ASP A 762 42.33 -13.23 -33.92
N GLY A 763 42.20 -14.48 -33.49
CA GLY A 763 43.21 -15.18 -32.71
C GLY A 763 44.47 -15.43 -33.52
N ARG A 764 44.33 -15.91 -34.75
CA ARG A 764 45.45 -16.16 -35.67
C ARG A 764 46.19 -14.87 -36.02
N GLU A 765 45.47 -13.80 -36.34
CA GLU A 765 46.07 -12.50 -36.67
C GLU A 765 46.76 -11.85 -35.47
N LEU A 766 46.20 -12.00 -34.26
CA LEU A 766 46.85 -11.52 -33.04
C LEU A 766 48.16 -12.28 -32.81
N VAL A 767 48.16 -13.63 -32.84
CA VAL A 767 49.37 -14.45 -32.70
C VAL A 767 50.43 -14.08 -33.75
N ALA A 768 50.03 -13.95 -35.02
CA ALA A 768 50.93 -13.55 -36.10
C ALA A 768 51.51 -12.14 -35.87
N SER A 769 50.74 -11.25 -35.25
CA SER A 769 51.19 -9.89 -34.91
C SER A 769 52.14 -9.89 -33.70
N LEU A 770 51.90 -10.71 -32.68
CA LEU A 770 52.81 -10.88 -31.54
C LEU A 770 54.19 -11.39 -32.00
N LEU A 771 54.21 -12.38 -32.91
CA LEU A 771 55.44 -12.89 -33.51
C LEU A 771 56.19 -11.83 -34.33
N ARG A 772 55.46 -10.98 -35.08
CA ARG A 772 56.05 -9.85 -35.82
C ARG A 772 56.65 -8.78 -34.92
N GLU A 773 56.12 -8.62 -33.72
CA GLU A 773 56.64 -7.70 -32.70
C GLU A 773 57.61 -8.38 -31.71
N ASP A 774 58.23 -9.50 -32.10
CA ASP A 774 59.25 -10.25 -31.33
C ASP A 774 58.80 -10.77 -29.94
N ILE A 775 57.48 -10.96 -29.75
CA ILE A 775 56.93 -11.61 -28.55
C ILE A 775 56.89 -13.12 -28.80
N LYS A 776 57.96 -13.84 -28.48
CA LYS A 776 58.11 -15.27 -28.80
C LYS A 776 57.29 -16.21 -27.88
N PRO A 777 56.92 -17.42 -28.36
CA PRO A 777 56.28 -18.46 -27.54
C PRO A 777 57.13 -18.89 -26.33
N GLY A 778 56.50 -19.44 -25.30
CA GLY A 778 57.13 -19.80 -24.01
C GLY A 778 56.96 -18.76 -22.89
N ARG A 779 56.36 -17.59 -23.20
CA ARG A 779 56.00 -16.57 -22.21
C ARG A 779 54.75 -16.96 -21.43
N GLN A 780 54.69 -16.58 -20.15
CA GLN A 780 53.45 -16.64 -19.37
C GLN A 780 52.56 -15.46 -19.74
N PHE A 781 51.27 -15.72 -20.03
CA PHE A 781 50.31 -14.67 -20.36
C PHE A 781 49.07 -14.66 -19.45
N THR A 782 48.58 -13.45 -19.19
CA THR A 782 47.34 -13.18 -18.45
C THR A 782 46.37 -12.45 -19.37
N LEU A 783 45.11 -12.92 -19.40
CA LEU A 783 44.03 -12.25 -20.12
C LEU A 783 43.17 -11.43 -19.16
N ILE A 784 42.99 -10.15 -19.48
CA ILE A 784 42.07 -9.23 -18.81
C ILE A 784 40.96 -8.90 -19.80
N HIS A 785 39.71 -9.18 -19.46
CA HIS A 785 38.58 -8.97 -20.35
C HIS A 785 37.29 -8.68 -19.59
N GLY A 786 36.33 -8.07 -20.28
CA GLY A 786 35.00 -7.82 -19.77
C GLY A 786 34.12 -9.07 -19.85
N ARG A 787 32.93 -9.00 -19.24
CA ARG A 787 31.91 -10.06 -19.30
C ARG A 787 31.45 -10.31 -20.73
N ALA A 788 31.21 -9.25 -21.50
CA ALA A 788 30.79 -9.36 -22.89
C ALA A 788 31.88 -9.90 -23.83
N THR A 789 33.15 -9.85 -23.43
CA THR A 789 34.29 -10.35 -24.20
C THR A 789 34.86 -11.66 -23.66
N SER A 790 34.13 -12.33 -22.75
CA SER A 790 34.52 -13.63 -22.16
C SER A 790 34.65 -14.77 -23.17
N THR A 791 33.72 -14.86 -24.13
CA THR A 791 33.82 -15.82 -25.24
C THR A 791 35.07 -15.56 -26.07
N TRP A 792 35.29 -14.30 -26.47
CA TRP A 792 36.51 -13.89 -27.19
C TRP A 792 37.78 -14.30 -26.41
N ALA A 793 37.83 -14.05 -25.11
CA ALA A 793 38.99 -14.38 -24.27
C ALA A 793 39.26 -15.88 -24.19
N SER A 794 38.20 -16.70 -24.21
CA SER A 794 38.31 -18.16 -24.23
C SER A 794 38.93 -18.65 -25.55
N PHE A 795 38.50 -18.09 -26.69
CA PHE A 795 39.11 -18.37 -28.00
C PHE A 795 40.57 -17.89 -28.07
N MET A 796 40.87 -16.69 -27.54
CA MET A 796 42.25 -16.19 -27.50
C MET A 796 43.16 -17.07 -26.66
N ALA A 797 42.70 -17.51 -25.48
CA ALA A 797 43.45 -18.42 -24.63
C ALA A 797 43.80 -19.70 -25.39
N TYR A 798 42.82 -20.29 -26.09
CA TYR A 798 43.02 -21.48 -26.93
C TYR A 798 44.09 -21.26 -28.01
N TYR A 799 43.99 -20.22 -28.83
CA TYR A 799 44.93 -19.98 -29.93
C TYR A 799 46.33 -19.58 -29.45
N LEU A 800 46.45 -18.84 -28.35
CA LEU A 800 47.75 -18.51 -27.73
C LEU A 800 48.41 -19.77 -27.16
N THR A 801 47.66 -20.63 -26.48
CA THR A 801 48.20 -21.91 -25.99
C THR A 801 48.61 -22.83 -27.14
N LEU A 802 47.82 -22.91 -28.21
CA LEU A 802 48.16 -23.68 -29.41
C LEU A 802 49.43 -23.17 -30.11
N ALA A 803 49.69 -21.86 -30.04
CA ALA A 803 50.91 -21.23 -30.54
C ALA A 803 52.13 -21.36 -29.61
N GLY A 804 51.99 -22.00 -28.44
CA GLY A 804 53.08 -22.28 -27.51
C GLY A 804 53.27 -21.26 -26.37
N TYR A 805 52.29 -20.39 -26.10
CA TYR A 805 52.29 -19.51 -24.92
C TYR A 805 51.73 -20.24 -23.68
N ILE A 806 52.27 -19.93 -22.50
CA ILE A 806 51.89 -20.58 -21.24
C ILE A 806 50.78 -19.77 -20.58
N TYR A 807 49.59 -20.34 -20.47
CA TYR A 807 48.44 -19.65 -19.87
C TYR A 807 48.58 -19.61 -18.34
N ALA A 808 48.69 -18.40 -17.78
CA ALA A 808 48.82 -18.18 -16.33
C ALA A 808 47.45 -17.95 -15.63
N GLY A 809 46.37 -17.72 -16.40
CA GLY A 809 45.00 -17.53 -15.91
C GLY A 809 44.24 -16.37 -16.57
N GLN A 810 42.94 -16.28 -16.28
CA GLN A 810 42.04 -15.18 -16.67
C GLN A 810 41.62 -14.39 -15.43
N ARG A 811 41.49 -13.06 -15.55
CA ARG A 811 40.87 -12.21 -14.52
C ARG A 811 39.68 -11.45 -15.09
N GLU A 812 38.51 -11.67 -14.49
CA GLU A 812 37.32 -10.87 -14.76
C GLU A 812 37.45 -9.52 -14.06
N ALA A 813 36.97 -8.45 -14.70
CA ALA A 813 37.04 -7.10 -14.15
C ALA A 813 36.44 -6.97 -12.72
N GLY A 814 35.52 -7.87 -12.32
CA GLY A 814 34.86 -7.85 -11.00
C GLY A 814 35.53 -8.62 -9.86
N SER A 815 36.72 -9.22 -10.05
CA SER A 815 37.37 -10.09 -9.05
C SER A 815 38.49 -9.41 -8.22
N ILE A 816 38.51 -8.07 -8.12
CA ILE A 816 39.58 -7.27 -7.49
C ILE A 816 39.11 -6.58 -6.21
#